data_AF-A0A167TRV4-F1
#
_entry.id   AF-A0A167TRV4-F1
#
_cell.length_a   1.000
_cell.length_b   1.000
_cell.length_c   1.000
_cell.angle_alpha   90.00
_cell.angle_beta   90.00
_cell.angle_gamma   90.00
#
_symmetry.space_group_name_H-M   'P 1'
#
loop_
_entity.id
_entity.type
_entity.pdbx_description
1 polymer ?
#
loop_
_entity_poly.entity_id
_entity_poly.type
_entity_poly.pdbx_seq_one_letter_code
_entity_poly.pdbx_strand_id
1 'polypeptide(L)'
;MQGPGPSLKNGVDLQLQSAFYDQNWSTVIRLAEKRAKMTSDSYYEVLKVCAESQLDDPVAKYAAVTALHTYVKDGTVVKDADGIDLLEWATRNLLEEDDFPLTLGPLCVRTAKASSKNRNQMTRCLESCLLHWDLVSAQQIAAIADKSFPQVRAFLFWNIAITHLLAAENDSHPPPRSIQKAEEICLLYEVVGAHGTAADFAKLLDSAIFNPVAQLKQGHKEPFVYTAKKFHSEKNWQNLYIICRDCLSIPDDRGELTLQACDWDTWRLFVTAAGEIRNTDKQIIATVQELLLRSSTAADSKPIYKRNVMLARVSASFQLLESDGPDAVDFSPSSLRLRELVKYINNQASNPSCFDDVRLFAEQLDAAGIDYLAYHHFLSSEQSDDVPELRKHILALKLQYFAATCPQTYNTATATSGEPLSRQTRFKSVYSASMKLHRYIATTSSYSSQLIKDIQSEVALVAAFCLIGLADQLPSSFPTTESAQHHVQALLLLQQQLNSSPKHSQISLVLVQLHLRLASAPEALAIWDTLAIKRTIMDSLAPLFYDRLSTVAPGMMSPLTNEGWQLVSSIKTHYETSLKMRMPRRLIDAFTDGSYSSVLTVPEYVEKLRVSCTRALSLVESVRSERLLGLSDTDFFTETRDGTSMNEIIDYGSFPSWNHSATPAVYQRLRLGPAPSNVRAHLSLLAEALQQTLSYTPPSFYKVPLAGSVADQKYVIEYLGQIANSFSKFLPGAASRCTESELPYFEVASLLASLVPLCADRVTGLNELVAQLTGAITASLESQRGYLAAFTSKSDIGNTMSLFQSLHRIVLLRDTAVAVKNASQWIVSYKEKQKERDRSGQSNLPKDVVAQIKALGVAADEALKQCRTWIMQLTKDTKSGGVIEGNIKAFVYGGEEGKLLKGVVTDSTVFDLVGSWRKSLAGWQGVHWL
;
A
#
# COMPACT_ATOMS: atom_id res chain seq x y z
N MET A 1 -13.72 -25.67 7.42
CA MET A 1 -13.63 -26.95 6.69
C MET A 1 -12.16 -27.29 6.48
N GLN A 2 -11.68 -28.40 7.05
CA GLN A 2 -10.32 -28.89 6.81
C GLN A 2 -10.19 -29.30 5.33
N GLY A 3 -9.12 -28.87 4.66
CA GLY A 3 -8.87 -29.23 3.26
C GLY A 3 -8.62 -30.74 3.07
N PRO A 4 -8.58 -31.24 1.83
CA PRO A 4 -8.28 -32.66 1.57
C PRO A 4 -6.92 -33.04 2.19
N GLY A 5 -6.89 -34.18 2.90
CA GLY A 5 -5.67 -34.72 3.51
C GLY A 5 -4.63 -35.17 2.46
N PRO A 6 -3.36 -35.40 2.87
CA PRO A 6 -2.31 -35.82 1.97
C PRO A 6 -2.59 -37.21 1.36
N SER A 7 -1.98 -37.48 0.20
CA SER A 7 -2.02 -38.81 -0.40
C SER A 7 -1.28 -39.82 0.47
N LEU A 8 -1.91 -40.97 0.75
CA LEU A 8 -1.22 -42.06 1.46
C LEU A 8 -0.14 -42.71 0.57
N LYS A 9 0.88 -43.30 1.20
CA LYS A 9 2.00 -43.99 0.54
C LYS A 9 1.50 -45.06 -0.43
N ASN A 10 2.18 -45.21 -1.56
CA ASN A 10 1.91 -46.28 -2.52
C ASN A 10 2.04 -47.67 -1.84
N GLY A 11 1.01 -48.50 -1.97
CA GLY A 11 0.95 -49.83 -1.33
C GLY A 11 0.06 -49.90 -0.09
N VAL A 12 -0.53 -48.78 0.36
CA VAL A 12 -1.62 -48.81 1.35
C VAL A 12 -2.86 -49.44 0.71
N ASP A 13 -3.53 -50.35 1.43
CA ASP A 13 -4.71 -51.05 0.92
C ASP A 13 -5.93 -50.14 0.78
N LEU A 14 -6.82 -50.49 -0.16
CA LEU A 14 -8.00 -49.70 -0.50
C LEU A 14 -8.92 -49.44 0.71
N GLN A 15 -9.01 -50.39 1.64
CA GLN A 15 -9.88 -50.25 2.81
C GLN A 15 -9.38 -49.14 3.75
N LEU A 16 -8.06 -49.08 3.98
CA LEU A 16 -7.44 -48.02 4.77
C LEU A 16 -7.48 -46.66 4.04
N GLN A 17 -7.27 -46.65 2.71
CA GLN A 17 -7.38 -45.44 1.90
C GLN A 17 -8.79 -44.85 1.93
N SER A 18 -9.82 -45.65 1.68
CA SER A 18 -11.22 -45.21 1.73
C SER A 18 -11.57 -44.65 3.11
N ALA A 19 -11.22 -45.36 4.19
CA ALA A 19 -11.49 -44.89 5.55
C ALA A 19 -10.82 -43.53 5.86
N PHE A 20 -9.62 -43.29 5.32
CA PHE A 20 -8.91 -42.02 5.50
C PHE A 20 -9.58 -40.88 4.73
N TYR A 21 -9.93 -41.10 3.46
CA TYR A 21 -10.59 -40.08 2.65
C TYR A 21 -12.04 -39.80 3.08
N ASP A 22 -12.73 -40.80 3.64
CA ASP A 22 -14.05 -40.66 4.25
C ASP A 22 -13.99 -40.05 5.68
N GLN A 23 -12.80 -39.69 6.17
CA GLN A 23 -12.55 -39.12 7.51
C GLN A 23 -13.06 -40.00 8.67
N ASN A 24 -13.10 -41.32 8.47
CA ASN A 24 -13.49 -42.28 9.50
C ASN A 24 -12.27 -42.63 10.38
N TRP A 25 -11.86 -41.68 11.21
CA TRP A 25 -10.62 -41.74 11.99
C TRP A 25 -10.54 -42.97 12.90
N SER A 26 -11.65 -43.35 13.53
CA SER A 26 -11.72 -44.57 14.38
C SER A 26 -11.34 -45.85 13.61
N THR A 27 -11.78 -45.95 12.35
CA THR A 27 -11.46 -47.09 11.49
C THR A 27 -10.02 -47.02 11.00
N VAL A 28 -9.53 -45.83 10.67
CA VAL A 28 -8.14 -45.59 10.27
C VAL A 28 -7.18 -46.02 11.38
N ILE A 29 -7.40 -45.60 12.63
CA ILE A 29 -6.56 -45.95 13.79
C ILE A 29 -6.44 -47.47 13.95
N ARG A 30 -7.59 -48.17 13.94
CA ARG A 30 -7.62 -49.63 14.10
C ARG A 30 -6.90 -50.37 12.97
N LEU A 31 -7.11 -49.94 11.73
CA LEU A 31 -6.49 -50.55 10.56
C LEU A 31 -4.98 -50.24 10.50
N ALA A 32 -4.57 -49.00 10.79
CA ALA A 32 -3.17 -48.60 10.87
C ALA A 32 -2.42 -49.39 11.95
N GLU A 33 -2.98 -49.53 13.15
CA GLU A 33 -2.38 -50.34 14.23
C GLU A 33 -2.21 -51.81 13.83
N LYS A 34 -3.23 -52.39 13.19
CA LYS A 34 -3.15 -53.76 12.69
C LYS A 34 -2.03 -53.91 11.67
N ARG A 35 -1.88 -52.95 10.74
CA ARG A 35 -0.83 -52.97 9.72
C ARG A 35 0.54 -52.78 10.32
N ALA A 36 0.72 -51.85 11.25
CA ALA A 36 1.99 -51.64 11.95
C ALA A 36 2.50 -52.93 12.63
N LYS A 37 1.62 -53.66 13.33
CA LYS A 37 1.95 -54.96 13.95
C LYS A 37 2.30 -56.05 12.93
N MET A 38 1.70 -56.03 11.74
CA MET A 38 1.91 -57.05 10.70
C MET A 38 3.18 -56.81 9.88
N THR A 39 3.44 -55.56 9.49
CA THR A 39 4.52 -55.22 8.54
C THR A 39 5.77 -54.71 9.24
N SER A 40 5.67 -54.28 10.50
CA SER A 40 6.73 -53.55 11.21
C SER A 40 7.20 -52.29 10.45
N ASP A 41 6.34 -51.73 9.57
CA ASP A 41 6.61 -50.47 8.87
C ASP A 41 6.18 -49.29 9.77
N SER A 42 7.15 -48.47 10.15
CA SER A 42 6.97 -47.27 10.98
C SER A 42 5.99 -46.26 10.39
N TYR A 43 5.74 -46.30 9.07
CA TYR A 43 4.75 -45.44 8.41
C TYR A 43 3.34 -45.60 9.01
N TYR A 44 2.94 -46.83 9.36
CA TYR A 44 1.60 -47.07 9.89
C TYR A 44 1.44 -46.59 11.34
N GLU A 45 2.53 -46.54 12.13
CA GLU A 45 2.51 -45.90 13.45
C GLU A 45 2.33 -44.37 13.32
N VAL A 46 3.00 -43.75 12.34
CA VAL A 46 2.80 -42.33 12.03
C VAL A 46 1.36 -42.07 11.58
N LEU A 47 0.82 -42.89 10.67
CA LEU A 47 -0.57 -42.76 10.22
C LEU A 47 -1.58 -42.91 11.37
N LYS A 48 -1.31 -43.81 12.31
CA LYS A 48 -2.13 -43.99 13.51
C LYS A 48 -2.15 -42.71 14.35
N VAL A 49 -0.97 -42.19 14.71
CA VAL A 49 -0.83 -40.94 15.50
C VAL A 49 -1.54 -39.76 14.81
N CYS A 50 -1.40 -39.65 13.49
CA CYS A 50 -2.05 -38.59 12.72
C CYS A 50 -3.58 -38.74 12.68
N ALA A 51 -4.10 -39.96 12.67
CA ALA A 51 -5.53 -40.22 12.75
C ALA A 51 -6.09 -39.95 14.16
N GLU A 52 -5.31 -40.26 15.21
CA GLU A 52 -5.65 -39.91 16.60
C GLU A 52 -5.79 -38.40 16.78
N SER A 53 -4.92 -37.60 16.14
CA SER A 53 -4.98 -36.13 16.24
C SER A 53 -6.19 -35.47 15.58
N GLN A 54 -6.96 -36.23 14.78
CA GLN A 54 -8.19 -35.74 14.16
C GLN A 54 -9.44 -36.03 14.99
N LEU A 55 -9.31 -36.69 16.13
CA LEU A 55 -10.42 -36.90 17.05
C LEU A 55 -10.79 -35.58 17.75
N ASP A 56 -12.06 -35.43 18.14
CA ASP A 56 -12.57 -34.21 18.77
C ASP A 56 -12.08 -33.97 20.21
N ASP A 57 -11.35 -34.94 20.78
CA ASP A 57 -10.79 -34.86 22.12
C ASP A 57 -9.56 -33.91 22.20
N PRO A 58 -9.52 -32.96 23.15
CA PRO A 58 -8.40 -32.02 23.27
C PRO A 58 -7.04 -32.68 23.47
N VAL A 59 -6.93 -33.79 24.21
CA VAL A 59 -5.65 -34.48 24.43
C VAL A 59 -5.22 -35.20 23.16
N ALA A 60 -6.17 -35.85 22.49
CA ALA A 60 -5.94 -36.50 21.20
C ALA A 60 -5.46 -35.51 20.14
N LYS A 61 -6.00 -34.29 20.06
CA LYS A 61 -5.57 -33.25 19.13
C LYS A 61 -4.06 -32.93 19.23
N TYR A 62 -3.50 -32.95 20.44
CA TYR A 62 -2.07 -32.71 20.67
C TYR A 62 -1.20 -33.98 20.59
N ALA A 63 -1.77 -35.16 20.29
CA ALA A 63 -1.01 -36.40 20.20
C ALA A 63 0.06 -36.36 19.11
N ALA A 64 -0.24 -35.77 17.95
CA ALA A 64 0.72 -35.60 16.85
C ALA A 64 1.88 -34.66 17.25
N VAL A 65 1.61 -33.56 17.93
CA VAL A 65 2.64 -32.62 18.43
C VAL A 65 3.53 -33.31 19.47
N THR A 66 2.94 -34.08 20.39
CA THR A 66 3.67 -34.82 21.42
C THR A 66 4.57 -35.89 20.80
N ALA A 67 4.05 -36.66 19.85
CA ALA A 67 4.83 -37.66 19.12
C ALA A 67 5.97 -37.03 18.32
N LEU A 68 5.70 -35.88 17.68
CA LEU A 68 6.70 -35.13 16.93
C LEU A 68 7.88 -34.69 17.81
N HIS A 69 7.61 -34.06 18.97
CA HIS A 69 8.66 -33.71 19.92
C HIS A 69 9.44 -34.94 20.43
N THR A 70 8.74 -36.05 20.65
CA THR A 70 9.35 -37.32 21.08
C THR A 70 10.29 -37.85 19.99
N TYR A 71 9.87 -37.89 18.73
CA TYR A 71 10.71 -38.33 17.60
C TYR A 71 11.95 -37.47 17.43
N VAL A 72 11.84 -36.16 17.64
CA VAL A 72 12.98 -35.24 17.59
C VAL A 72 13.96 -35.55 18.71
N LYS A 73 13.46 -35.63 19.95
CA LYS A 73 14.25 -35.90 21.17
C LYS A 73 14.96 -37.25 21.11
N ASP A 74 14.29 -38.29 20.65
CA ASP A 74 14.80 -39.66 20.63
C ASP A 74 15.71 -39.94 19.43
N GLY A 75 15.91 -38.97 18.54
CA GLY A 75 16.73 -39.18 17.35
C GLY A 75 16.06 -40.06 16.29
N THR A 76 14.74 -40.27 16.37
CA THR A 76 13.99 -41.15 15.48
C THR A 76 14.15 -40.74 14.01
N VAL A 77 14.29 -41.75 13.14
CA VAL A 77 14.36 -41.60 11.68
C VAL A 77 13.03 -42.06 11.09
N VAL A 78 12.23 -41.12 10.60
CA VAL A 78 11.05 -41.42 9.78
C VAL A 78 11.56 -41.85 8.40
N LYS A 79 11.24 -43.07 7.98
CA LYS A 79 11.88 -43.70 6.80
C LYS A 79 11.42 -43.15 5.45
N ASP A 80 10.23 -42.56 5.40
CA ASP A 80 9.59 -42.13 4.16
C ASP A 80 9.04 -40.71 4.28
N ALA A 81 9.18 -39.91 3.21
CA ALA A 81 8.62 -38.57 3.11
C ALA A 81 7.08 -38.55 3.29
N ASP A 82 6.38 -39.61 2.89
CA ASP A 82 4.93 -39.72 3.11
C ASP A 82 4.54 -39.69 4.60
N GLY A 83 5.42 -40.16 5.49
CA GLY A 83 5.21 -40.06 6.95
C GLY A 83 5.43 -38.64 7.46
N ILE A 84 6.40 -37.91 6.91
CA ILE A 84 6.63 -36.50 7.22
C ILE A 84 5.42 -35.66 6.79
N ASP A 85 4.91 -35.85 5.57
CA ASP A 85 3.74 -35.13 5.06
C ASP A 85 2.48 -35.36 5.94
N LEU A 86 2.32 -36.57 6.48
CA LEU A 86 1.24 -36.88 7.42
C LEU A 86 1.40 -36.11 8.74
N LEU A 87 2.61 -36.07 9.31
CA LEU A 87 2.89 -35.32 10.53
C LEU A 87 2.69 -33.82 10.32
N GLU A 88 3.21 -33.27 9.22
CA GLU A 88 3.04 -31.86 8.85
C GLU A 88 1.56 -31.49 8.71
N TRP A 89 0.77 -32.35 8.04
CA TRP A 89 -0.67 -32.15 7.93
C TRP A 89 -1.39 -32.21 9.29
N ALA A 90 -1.01 -33.17 10.15
CA ALA A 90 -1.61 -33.37 11.46
C ALA A 90 -1.31 -32.22 12.44
N THR A 91 -0.17 -31.54 12.29
CA THR A 91 0.27 -30.45 13.20
C THR A 91 0.06 -29.04 12.63
N ARG A 92 -0.47 -28.90 11.41
CA ARG A 92 -0.51 -27.64 10.65
C ARG A 92 -1.16 -26.44 11.37
N ASN A 93 -2.12 -26.66 12.26
CA ASN A 93 -2.81 -25.60 13.00
C ASN A 93 -2.45 -25.56 14.50
N LEU A 94 -1.44 -26.33 14.90
CA LEU A 94 -1.08 -26.53 16.31
C LEU A 94 0.34 -26.05 16.63
N LEU A 95 1.20 -25.96 15.62
CA LEU A 95 2.57 -25.45 15.74
C LEU A 95 2.61 -24.00 15.25
N GLU A 96 3.39 -23.17 15.94
CA GLU A 96 3.75 -21.85 15.43
C GLU A 96 4.77 -22.00 14.28
N GLU A 97 4.88 -20.99 13.40
CA GLU A 97 5.83 -21.05 12.26
C GLU A 97 7.28 -21.32 12.74
N ASP A 98 7.65 -20.76 13.90
CA ASP A 98 8.99 -20.88 14.50
C ASP A 98 9.27 -22.28 15.10
N ASP A 99 8.26 -23.14 15.24
CA ASP A 99 8.44 -24.50 15.78
C ASP A 99 8.93 -25.49 14.72
N PHE A 100 8.72 -25.21 13.43
CA PHE A 100 9.08 -26.12 12.34
C PHE A 100 10.59 -26.45 12.32
N PRO A 101 11.53 -25.48 12.43
CA PRO A 101 12.96 -25.76 12.50
C PRO A 101 13.38 -26.55 13.74
N LEU A 102 12.59 -26.53 14.81
CA LEU A 102 12.84 -27.29 16.03
C LEU A 102 12.24 -28.70 15.99
N THR A 103 11.40 -28.99 15.00
CA THR A 103 10.60 -30.22 14.96
C THR A 103 10.69 -30.98 13.63
N LEU A 104 9.89 -30.61 12.64
CA LEU A 104 9.80 -31.28 11.35
C LEU A 104 11.08 -31.10 10.51
N GLY A 105 11.73 -29.94 10.57
CA GLY A 105 13.00 -29.68 9.88
C GLY A 105 14.09 -30.73 10.14
N PRO A 106 14.45 -30.98 11.42
CA PRO A 106 15.39 -32.04 11.80
C PRO A 106 14.96 -33.44 11.33
N LEU A 107 13.67 -33.75 11.32
CA LEU A 107 13.17 -35.03 10.81
C LEU A 107 13.32 -35.12 9.27
N CYS A 108 13.07 -34.04 8.54
CA CYS A 108 13.34 -33.94 7.09
C CYS A 108 14.81 -34.21 6.78
N VAL A 109 15.74 -33.60 7.52
CA VAL A 109 17.19 -33.83 7.36
C VAL A 109 17.54 -35.30 7.61
N ARG A 110 17.04 -35.89 8.70
CA ARG A 110 17.30 -37.31 9.02
C ARG A 110 16.76 -38.24 7.94
N THR A 111 15.56 -37.96 7.43
CA THR A 111 14.92 -38.71 6.34
C THR A 111 15.75 -38.64 5.07
N ALA A 112 16.14 -37.43 4.65
CA ALA A 112 16.97 -37.20 3.47
C ALA A 112 18.35 -37.88 3.59
N LYS A 113 18.96 -37.87 4.78
CA LYS A 113 20.24 -38.54 5.05
C LYS A 113 20.13 -40.06 4.98
N ALA A 114 19.08 -40.64 5.57
CA ALA A 114 18.83 -42.07 5.57
C ALA A 114 18.59 -42.62 4.15
N SER A 115 17.95 -41.83 3.30
CA SER A 115 17.61 -42.19 1.92
C SER A 115 18.33 -41.32 0.89
N SER A 116 19.63 -41.07 1.08
CA SER A 116 20.44 -40.14 0.26
C SER A 116 20.47 -40.43 -1.25
N LYS A 117 20.14 -41.66 -1.68
CA LYS A 117 20.04 -42.04 -3.10
C LYS A 117 18.62 -41.90 -3.68
N ASN A 118 17.62 -41.62 -2.86
CA ASN A 118 16.23 -41.44 -3.29
C ASN A 118 15.97 -39.97 -3.62
N ARG A 119 16.05 -39.63 -4.91
CA ARG A 119 15.84 -38.26 -5.40
C ARG A 119 14.49 -37.69 -4.98
N ASN A 120 13.41 -38.48 -5.06
CA ASN A 120 12.06 -38.00 -4.77
C ASN A 120 11.87 -37.64 -3.29
N GLN A 121 12.32 -38.51 -2.38
CA GLN A 121 12.24 -38.23 -0.94
C GLN A 121 13.08 -37.00 -0.56
N MET A 122 14.27 -36.88 -1.13
CA MET A 122 15.15 -35.75 -0.87
C MET A 122 14.56 -34.42 -1.35
N THR A 123 14.01 -34.39 -2.57
CA THR A 123 13.35 -33.20 -3.11
C THR A 123 12.12 -32.83 -2.27
N ARG A 124 11.27 -33.79 -1.88
CA ARG A 124 10.10 -33.50 -1.01
C ARG A 124 10.49 -32.94 0.36
N CYS A 125 11.50 -33.51 1.02
CA CYS A 125 12.00 -32.97 2.29
C CYS A 125 12.57 -31.56 2.13
N LEU A 126 13.31 -31.30 1.04
CA LEU A 126 13.83 -29.97 0.74
C LEU A 126 12.70 -28.96 0.49
N GLU A 127 11.69 -29.34 -0.31
CA GLU A 127 10.52 -28.51 -0.60
C GLU A 127 9.76 -28.13 0.66
N SER A 128 9.49 -29.10 1.56
CA SER A 128 8.84 -28.82 2.84
C SER A 128 9.64 -27.81 3.67
N CYS A 129 10.96 -27.99 3.81
CA CYS A 129 11.80 -27.02 4.52
C CYS A 129 11.77 -25.62 3.89
N LEU A 130 11.79 -25.52 2.55
CA LEU A 130 11.72 -24.23 1.84
C LEU A 130 10.35 -23.54 2.01
N LEU A 131 9.25 -24.30 1.98
CA LEU A 131 7.89 -23.78 2.16
C LEU A 131 7.64 -23.22 3.57
N HIS A 132 8.34 -23.75 4.57
CA HIS A 132 8.33 -23.27 5.96
C HIS A 132 9.48 -22.32 6.30
N TRP A 133 10.30 -21.94 5.31
CA TRP A 133 11.46 -21.05 5.47
C TRP A 133 12.51 -21.55 6.49
N ASP A 134 12.63 -22.86 6.69
CA ASP A 134 13.71 -23.47 7.47
C ASP A 134 14.98 -23.61 6.61
N LEU A 135 15.67 -22.49 6.45
CA LEU A 135 16.87 -22.40 5.60
C LEU A 135 18.03 -23.27 6.13
N VAL A 136 18.11 -23.53 7.44
CA VAL A 136 19.15 -24.37 8.04
C VAL A 136 19.00 -25.83 7.62
N SER A 137 17.81 -26.40 7.80
CA SER A 137 17.54 -27.77 7.36
C SER A 137 17.57 -27.89 5.84
N ALA A 138 17.05 -26.87 5.12
CA ALA A 138 17.09 -26.83 3.67
C ALA A 138 18.53 -26.84 3.14
N GLN A 139 19.45 -26.07 3.74
CA GLN A 139 20.86 -26.03 3.35
C GLN A 139 21.54 -27.39 3.57
N GLN A 140 21.29 -28.03 4.73
CA GLN A 140 21.84 -29.36 5.00
C GLN A 140 21.35 -30.40 3.99
N ILE A 141 20.06 -30.38 3.65
CA ILE A 141 19.48 -31.28 2.64
C ILE A 141 20.05 -30.97 1.25
N ALA A 142 20.18 -29.70 0.88
CA ALA A 142 20.75 -29.28 -0.41
C ALA A 142 22.21 -29.70 -0.56
N ALA A 143 23.02 -29.60 0.51
CA ALA A 143 24.40 -30.09 0.53
C ALA A 143 24.48 -31.62 0.39
N ILE A 144 23.56 -32.36 1.03
CA ILE A 144 23.44 -33.82 0.84
C ILE A 144 23.05 -34.13 -0.62
N ALA A 145 22.14 -33.35 -1.21
CA ALA A 145 21.68 -33.53 -2.59
C ALA A 145 22.79 -33.32 -3.62
N ASP A 146 23.53 -32.22 -3.51
CA ASP A 146 24.69 -31.90 -4.35
C ASP A 146 25.74 -33.01 -4.28
N LYS A 147 26.06 -33.47 -3.05
CA LYS A 147 27.00 -34.58 -2.85
C LYS A 147 26.52 -35.92 -3.40
N SER A 148 25.23 -36.23 -3.24
CA SER A 148 24.66 -37.55 -3.60
C SER A 148 24.36 -37.68 -5.09
N PHE A 149 24.10 -36.55 -5.78
CA PHE A 149 23.82 -36.50 -7.21
C PHE A 149 24.70 -35.45 -7.92
N PRO A 150 26.04 -35.61 -7.94
CA PRO A 150 26.97 -34.58 -8.44
C PRO A 150 26.83 -34.28 -9.95
N GLN A 151 26.17 -35.17 -10.70
CA GLN A 151 25.78 -35.01 -12.10
C GLN A 151 24.54 -34.14 -12.30
N VAL A 152 23.72 -33.92 -11.26
CA VAL A 152 22.53 -33.07 -11.33
C VAL A 152 22.92 -31.64 -10.99
N ARG A 153 23.26 -30.87 -12.03
CA ARG A 153 23.71 -29.47 -11.90
C ARG A 153 22.76 -28.59 -11.06
N ALA A 154 21.45 -28.81 -11.13
CA ALA A 154 20.47 -28.04 -10.36
C ALA A 154 20.74 -28.07 -8.85
N PHE A 155 21.12 -29.23 -8.29
CA PHE A 155 21.34 -29.35 -6.84
C PHE A 155 22.54 -28.57 -6.33
N LEU A 156 23.59 -28.40 -7.16
CA LEU A 156 24.69 -27.48 -6.84
C LEU A 156 24.17 -26.05 -6.67
N PHE A 157 23.39 -25.56 -7.63
CA PHE A 157 22.91 -24.18 -7.59
C PHE A 157 21.79 -23.98 -6.56
N TRP A 158 20.99 -25.01 -6.27
CA TRP A 158 20.07 -24.99 -5.13
C TRP A 158 20.87 -24.83 -3.83
N ASN A 159 21.94 -25.61 -3.65
CA ASN A 159 22.83 -25.48 -2.49
C ASN A 159 23.44 -24.07 -2.40
N ILE A 160 23.95 -23.51 -3.51
CA ILE A 160 24.50 -22.14 -3.54
C ILE A 160 23.43 -21.09 -3.21
N ALA A 161 22.27 -21.13 -3.86
CA ALA A 161 21.19 -20.16 -3.65
C ALA A 161 20.64 -20.24 -2.21
N ILE A 162 20.43 -21.44 -1.67
CA ILE A 162 19.97 -21.62 -0.28
C ILE A 162 21.05 -21.18 0.71
N THR A 163 22.32 -21.48 0.43
CA THR A 163 23.44 -20.99 1.25
C THR A 163 23.51 -19.47 1.23
N HIS A 164 23.27 -18.82 0.09
CA HIS A 164 23.19 -17.35 0.01
C HIS A 164 22.00 -16.79 0.77
N LEU A 165 20.80 -17.38 0.63
CA LEU A 165 19.62 -16.99 1.41
C LEU A 165 19.88 -17.11 2.92
N LEU A 166 20.51 -18.18 3.36
CA LEU A 166 20.91 -18.39 4.76
C LEU A 166 22.04 -17.43 5.18
N ALA A 167 22.99 -17.13 4.28
CA ALA A 167 24.13 -16.26 4.57
C ALA A 167 23.76 -14.77 4.63
N ALA A 168 22.72 -14.37 3.90
CA ALA A 168 22.09 -13.06 4.06
C ALA A 168 21.53 -12.86 5.49
N GLU A 169 21.35 -13.95 6.26
CA GLU A 169 21.04 -13.93 7.69
C GLU A 169 22.28 -14.12 8.60
N ASN A 170 23.41 -14.67 8.13
CA ASN A 170 24.72 -14.75 8.83
C ASN A 170 25.93 -15.10 7.91
N ASP A 171 27.06 -14.39 8.03
CA ASP A 171 28.27 -14.46 7.19
C ASP A 171 28.88 -15.88 6.94
N SER A 172 28.66 -16.48 5.76
CA SER A 172 29.45 -17.65 5.29
C SER A 172 29.56 -17.75 3.75
N HIS A 173 30.68 -18.31 3.25
CA HIS A 173 31.07 -18.31 1.82
C HIS A 173 30.76 -19.63 1.05
N PRO A 174 30.40 -19.57 -0.25
CA PRO A 174 30.04 -20.75 -1.07
C PRO A 174 31.21 -21.38 -1.89
N PRO A 175 31.08 -22.66 -2.33
CA PRO A 175 32.11 -23.37 -3.12
C PRO A 175 31.93 -23.26 -4.66
N PRO A 176 33.00 -23.42 -5.48
CA PRO A 176 32.95 -23.18 -6.94
C PRO A 176 32.89 -24.43 -7.85
N ARG A 177 32.01 -24.40 -8.86
CA ARG A 177 32.13 -25.05 -10.19
C ARG A 177 31.59 -24.10 -11.28
N SER A 178 31.96 -24.32 -12.56
CA SER A 178 31.82 -23.32 -13.64
C SER A 178 30.39 -22.81 -13.90
N ILE A 179 30.26 -21.50 -14.05
CA ILE A 179 29.01 -20.75 -14.30
C ILE A 179 28.79 -20.63 -15.81
N GLN A 180 27.59 -20.92 -16.31
CA GLN A 180 27.35 -20.99 -17.77
C GLN A 180 26.01 -20.36 -18.22
N LYS A 181 24.95 -20.40 -17.42
CA LYS A 181 23.63 -19.87 -17.79
C LYS A 181 23.44 -18.43 -17.30
N ALA A 182 22.59 -17.66 -17.98
CA ALA A 182 22.29 -16.27 -17.62
C ALA A 182 21.85 -16.11 -16.15
N GLU A 183 20.89 -16.90 -15.67
CA GLU A 183 20.44 -16.86 -14.27
C GLU A 183 21.54 -17.22 -13.25
N GLU A 184 22.48 -18.10 -13.63
CA GLU A 184 23.62 -18.44 -12.77
C GLU A 184 24.62 -17.28 -12.69
N ILE A 185 24.76 -16.50 -13.78
CA ILE A 185 25.56 -15.27 -13.81
C ILE A 185 24.87 -14.20 -12.96
N CYS A 186 23.55 -14.02 -13.05
CA CYS A 186 22.81 -13.10 -12.18
C CYS A 186 23.00 -13.47 -10.70
N LEU A 187 22.86 -14.75 -10.35
CA LEU A 187 23.12 -15.24 -8.98
C LEU A 187 24.57 -14.99 -8.55
N LEU A 188 25.55 -15.13 -9.45
CA LEU A 188 26.94 -14.78 -9.15
C LEU A 188 27.12 -13.30 -8.81
N TYR A 189 26.48 -12.41 -9.57
CA TYR A 189 26.51 -10.97 -9.30
C TYR A 189 25.92 -10.63 -7.94
N GLU A 190 24.80 -11.26 -7.57
CA GLU A 190 24.19 -11.10 -6.24
C GLU A 190 25.11 -11.62 -5.13
N VAL A 191 25.64 -12.84 -5.25
CA VAL A 191 26.52 -13.46 -4.24
C VAL A 191 27.83 -12.68 -4.07
N VAL A 192 28.52 -12.34 -5.15
CA VAL A 192 29.77 -11.56 -5.10
C VAL A 192 29.47 -10.14 -4.64
N GLY A 193 28.33 -9.58 -5.05
CA GLY A 193 27.94 -8.24 -4.66
C GLY A 193 27.63 -8.09 -3.17
N ALA A 194 27.01 -9.11 -2.57
CA ALA A 194 26.62 -9.15 -1.15
C ALA A 194 27.75 -9.64 -0.22
N HIS A 195 28.49 -10.68 -0.61
CA HIS A 195 29.47 -11.34 0.28
C HIS A 195 30.92 -11.27 -0.22
N GLY A 196 31.13 -10.85 -1.47
CA GLY A 196 32.47 -10.74 -2.06
C GLY A 196 33.21 -9.50 -1.57
N THR A 197 34.54 -9.57 -1.59
CA THR A 197 35.34 -8.36 -1.36
C THR A 197 35.25 -7.42 -2.57
N ALA A 198 35.63 -6.15 -2.41
CA ALA A 198 35.76 -5.23 -3.54
C ALA A 198 36.68 -5.78 -4.64
N ALA A 199 37.72 -6.55 -4.26
CA ALA A 199 38.62 -7.21 -5.21
C ALA A 199 37.93 -8.36 -5.96
N ASP A 200 37.03 -9.10 -5.33
CA ASP A 200 36.28 -10.17 -6.00
C ASP A 200 35.26 -9.61 -6.99
N PHE A 201 34.61 -8.49 -6.63
CA PHE A 201 33.76 -7.76 -7.57
C PHE A 201 34.58 -7.18 -8.73
N ALA A 202 35.76 -6.62 -8.49
CA ALA A 202 36.65 -6.17 -9.57
C ALA A 202 37.04 -7.30 -10.54
N LYS A 203 37.39 -8.49 -10.03
CA LYS A 203 37.66 -9.67 -10.87
C LYS A 203 36.46 -10.06 -11.74
N LEU A 204 35.23 -9.90 -11.22
CA LEU A 204 34.01 -10.17 -11.96
C LEU A 204 33.84 -9.18 -13.14
N LEU A 205 34.17 -7.91 -12.91
CA LEU A 205 34.15 -6.85 -13.92
C LEU A 205 35.28 -6.97 -14.95
N ASP A 206 36.43 -7.50 -14.57
CA ASP A 206 37.58 -7.72 -15.46
C ASP A 206 37.46 -9.02 -16.29
N SER A 207 36.50 -9.88 -15.95
CA SER A 207 36.31 -11.17 -16.62
C SER A 207 35.87 -10.99 -18.08
N ALA A 208 36.58 -11.60 -19.02
CA ALA A 208 36.21 -11.59 -20.45
C ALA A 208 34.81 -12.17 -20.72
N ILE A 209 34.33 -13.06 -19.85
CA ILE A 209 33.04 -13.73 -19.99
C ILE A 209 31.98 -13.01 -19.17
N PHE A 210 32.27 -12.72 -17.89
CA PHE A 210 31.24 -12.27 -16.94
C PHE A 210 31.09 -10.76 -16.85
N ASN A 211 31.98 -9.97 -17.45
CA ASN A 211 31.87 -8.51 -17.34
C ASN A 211 30.52 -8.00 -17.90
N PRO A 212 29.97 -6.91 -17.35
CA PRO A 212 28.62 -6.47 -17.69
C PRO A 212 28.45 -6.08 -19.16
N VAL A 213 29.50 -5.53 -19.78
CA VAL A 213 29.46 -5.08 -21.19
C VAL A 213 29.44 -6.28 -22.13
N ALA A 214 30.19 -7.35 -21.85
CA ALA A 214 30.19 -8.59 -22.61
C ALA A 214 28.87 -9.36 -22.46
N GLN A 215 28.29 -9.38 -21.26
CA GLN A 215 26.97 -9.95 -21.03
C GLN A 215 25.88 -9.19 -21.78
N LEU A 216 25.95 -7.86 -21.78
CA LEU A 216 25.01 -7.02 -22.52
C LEU A 216 25.08 -7.23 -24.04
N LYS A 217 26.27 -7.51 -24.59
CA LYS A 217 26.43 -7.89 -26.00
C LYS A 217 25.73 -9.21 -26.36
N GLN A 218 25.58 -10.11 -25.39
CA GLN A 218 24.84 -11.36 -25.54
C GLN A 218 23.33 -11.19 -25.31
N GLY A 219 22.87 -9.96 -25.03
CA GLY A 219 21.47 -9.64 -24.75
C GLY A 219 21.08 -9.72 -23.28
N HIS A 220 22.02 -9.97 -22.36
CA HIS A 220 21.77 -10.05 -20.92
C HIS A 220 22.04 -8.70 -20.25
N LYS A 221 20.98 -7.99 -19.83
CA LYS A 221 21.08 -6.62 -19.32
C LYS A 221 21.24 -6.54 -17.79
N GLU A 222 20.87 -7.59 -17.09
CA GLU A 222 20.80 -7.67 -15.63
C GLU A 222 22.15 -7.39 -14.96
N PRO A 223 23.29 -7.97 -15.40
CA PRO A 223 24.60 -7.66 -14.81
C PRO A 223 24.98 -6.18 -14.91
N PHE A 224 24.62 -5.51 -16.02
CA PHE A 224 24.83 -4.08 -16.21
C PHE A 224 23.96 -3.26 -15.26
N VAL A 225 22.68 -3.59 -15.16
CA VAL A 225 21.74 -2.91 -14.24
C VAL A 225 22.19 -3.06 -12.79
N TYR A 226 22.62 -4.26 -12.38
CA TYR A 226 23.15 -4.51 -11.04
C TYR A 226 24.38 -3.65 -10.77
N THR A 227 25.36 -3.70 -11.67
CA THR A 227 26.63 -2.96 -11.54
C THR A 227 26.41 -1.45 -11.49
N ALA A 228 25.54 -0.94 -12.37
CA ALA A 228 25.22 0.48 -12.42
C ALA A 228 24.51 0.95 -11.14
N LYS A 229 23.57 0.15 -10.61
CA LYS A 229 22.90 0.43 -9.32
C LYS A 229 23.91 0.44 -8.17
N LYS A 230 24.79 -0.56 -8.09
CA LYS A 230 25.83 -0.66 -7.05
C LYS A 230 26.77 0.54 -7.08
N PHE A 231 27.32 0.90 -8.24
CA PHE A 231 28.19 2.08 -8.36
C PHE A 231 27.47 3.38 -8.05
N HIS A 232 26.20 3.52 -8.44
CA HIS A 232 25.40 4.68 -8.08
C HIS A 232 25.18 4.77 -6.56
N SER A 233 24.86 3.66 -5.87
CA SER A 233 24.69 3.66 -4.40
C SER A 233 25.99 3.94 -3.65
N GLU A 234 27.12 3.46 -4.16
CA GLU A 234 28.46 3.69 -3.60
C GLU A 234 29.03 5.07 -3.97
N LYS A 235 28.32 5.87 -4.79
CA LYS A 235 28.80 7.12 -5.38
C LYS A 235 30.13 6.95 -6.14
N ASN A 236 30.35 5.78 -6.72
CA ASN A 236 31.51 5.48 -7.56
C ASN A 236 31.26 5.98 -8.99
N TRP A 237 31.24 7.30 -9.14
CA TRP A 237 30.88 7.98 -10.38
C TRP A 237 31.85 7.69 -11.53
N GLN A 238 33.14 7.49 -11.23
CA GLN A 238 34.15 7.17 -12.24
C GLN A 238 33.87 5.83 -12.93
N ASN A 239 33.65 4.77 -12.15
CA ASN A 239 33.36 3.45 -12.72
C ASN A 239 31.98 3.39 -13.37
N LEU A 240 30.99 4.12 -12.81
CA LEU A 240 29.67 4.27 -13.44
C LEU A 240 29.78 4.95 -14.80
N TYR A 241 30.57 6.02 -14.91
CA TYR A 241 30.82 6.71 -16.18
C TYR A 241 31.46 5.77 -17.20
N ILE A 242 32.52 5.04 -16.81
CA ILE A 242 33.25 4.12 -17.70
C ILE A 242 32.32 3.03 -18.23
N ILE A 243 31.56 2.37 -17.36
CA ILE A 243 30.71 1.25 -17.78
C ILE A 243 29.54 1.71 -18.68
N CYS A 244 28.97 2.87 -18.40
CA CYS A 244 27.94 3.48 -19.25
C CYS A 244 28.53 3.90 -20.61
N ARG A 245 29.72 4.52 -20.64
CA ARG A 245 30.42 4.86 -21.88
C ARG A 245 30.66 3.63 -22.73
N ASP A 246 31.19 2.57 -22.13
CA ASP A 246 31.56 1.35 -22.83
C ASP A 246 30.31 0.64 -23.37
N CYS A 247 29.21 0.65 -22.62
CA CYS A 247 27.89 0.21 -23.05
C CYS A 247 27.37 0.99 -24.28
N LEU A 248 27.37 2.33 -24.21
CA LEU A 248 26.89 3.21 -25.29
C LEU A 248 27.81 3.22 -26.52
N SER A 249 29.05 2.74 -26.37
CA SER A 249 30.06 2.72 -27.44
C SER A 249 30.04 1.44 -28.27
N ILE A 250 29.22 0.44 -27.93
CA ILE A 250 29.11 -0.82 -28.69
C ILE A 250 28.50 -0.52 -30.06
N PRO A 251 29.19 -0.82 -31.18
CA PRO A 251 28.61 -0.73 -32.52
C PRO A 251 27.70 -1.94 -32.80
N ASP A 252 26.70 -1.77 -33.67
CA ASP A 252 25.99 -2.91 -34.24
C ASP A 252 26.80 -3.56 -35.38
N ASP A 253 26.33 -4.68 -35.92
CA ASP A 253 26.99 -5.40 -37.02
C ASP A 253 27.21 -4.57 -38.30
N ARG A 254 26.57 -3.40 -38.41
CA ARG A 254 26.62 -2.48 -39.55
C ARG A 254 27.28 -1.14 -39.18
N GLY A 255 27.75 -0.96 -37.94
CA GLY A 255 28.31 0.29 -37.43
C GLY A 255 27.29 1.40 -37.16
N GLU A 256 25.99 1.08 -37.10
CA GLU A 256 24.90 2.00 -36.75
C GLU A 256 24.59 1.98 -35.22
N LEU A 257 23.60 2.79 -34.82
CA LEU A 257 23.07 2.85 -33.45
C LEU A 257 22.54 1.48 -32.97
N THR A 258 23.06 1.02 -31.84
CA THR A 258 22.54 -0.15 -31.12
C THR A 258 21.31 0.19 -30.28
N LEU A 259 20.49 -0.80 -29.94
CA LEU A 259 19.39 -0.64 -28.98
C LEU A 259 19.89 -0.16 -27.61
N GLN A 260 21.10 -0.59 -27.22
CA GLN A 260 21.80 -0.15 -26.01
C GLN A 260 22.08 1.36 -26.03
N ALA A 261 22.56 1.89 -27.16
CA ALA A 261 22.79 3.31 -27.37
C ALA A 261 21.49 4.14 -27.44
N CYS A 262 20.33 3.50 -27.37
CA CYS A 262 19.02 4.15 -27.38
C CYS A 262 18.29 4.01 -26.05
N ASP A 263 18.92 3.45 -25.01
CA ASP A 263 18.32 3.30 -23.68
C ASP A 263 18.43 4.61 -22.88
N TRP A 264 17.27 5.20 -22.53
CA TRP A 264 17.23 6.45 -21.78
C TRP A 264 17.85 6.34 -20.38
N ASP A 265 17.66 5.23 -19.67
CA ASP A 265 18.22 5.07 -18.32
C ASP A 265 19.74 5.02 -18.35
N THR A 266 20.30 4.38 -19.38
CA THR A 266 21.76 4.32 -19.59
C THR A 266 22.32 5.71 -19.88
N TRP A 267 21.68 6.48 -20.77
CA TRP A 267 22.07 7.87 -21.04
C TRP A 267 21.95 8.76 -19.81
N ARG A 268 20.86 8.64 -19.04
CA ARG A 268 20.66 9.40 -17.80
C ARG A 268 21.79 9.13 -16.82
N LEU A 269 22.10 7.86 -16.54
CA LEU A 269 23.19 7.48 -15.63
C LEU A 269 24.55 7.95 -16.15
N PHE A 270 24.79 7.85 -17.46
CA PHE A 270 26.04 8.30 -18.08
C PHE A 270 26.25 9.81 -17.90
N VAL A 271 25.23 10.62 -18.19
CA VAL A 271 25.29 12.08 -18.07
C VAL A 271 25.39 12.50 -16.60
N THR A 272 24.67 11.85 -15.69
CA THR A 272 24.75 12.13 -14.26
C THR A 272 26.14 11.81 -13.70
N ALA A 273 26.68 10.62 -14.01
CA ALA A 273 28.03 10.28 -13.62
C ALA A 273 29.04 11.30 -14.16
N ALA A 274 28.95 11.64 -15.46
CA ALA A 274 29.80 12.65 -16.09
C ALA A 274 29.72 14.01 -15.38
N GLY A 275 28.54 14.44 -14.94
CA GLY A 275 28.33 15.69 -14.23
C GLY A 275 29.04 15.75 -12.88
N GLU A 276 29.08 14.63 -12.15
CA GLU A 276 29.76 14.51 -10.86
C GLU A 276 31.29 14.50 -10.99
N ILE A 277 31.83 13.91 -12.06
CA ILE A 277 33.29 13.84 -12.31
C ILE A 277 33.82 14.90 -13.29
N ARG A 278 32.99 15.84 -13.77
CA ARG A 278 33.38 16.80 -14.82
C ARG A 278 34.63 17.64 -14.51
N ASN A 279 34.93 17.84 -13.23
CA ASN A 279 36.06 18.63 -12.76
C ASN A 279 37.37 17.84 -12.71
N THR A 280 37.34 16.50 -12.81
CA THR A 280 38.53 15.66 -12.71
C THR A 280 39.27 15.52 -14.04
N ASP A 281 38.54 15.54 -15.17
CA ASP A 281 39.11 15.45 -16.51
C ASP A 281 38.25 16.18 -17.54
N LYS A 282 38.87 17.07 -18.32
CA LYS A 282 38.23 17.83 -19.38
C LYS A 282 37.76 16.94 -20.54
N GLN A 283 38.33 15.74 -20.72
CA GLN A 283 37.91 14.79 -21.76
C GLN A 283 36.52 14.20 -21.49
N ILE A 284 36.07 14.15 -20.24
CA ILE A 284 34.78 13.55 -19.85
C ILE A 284 33.62 14.18 -20.63
N ILE A 285 33.55 15.53 -20.64
CA ILE A 285 32.51 16.27 -21.36
C ILE A 285 32.67 16.08 -22.87
N ALA A 286 33.91 16.12 -23.38
CA ALA A 286 34.19 15.95 -24.81
C ALA A 286 33.71 14.58 -25.32
N THR A 287 33.95 13.50 -24.57
CA THR A 287 33.47 12.15 -24.91
C THR A 287 31.94 12.05 -24.89
N VAL A 288 31.26 12.68 -23.93
CA VAL A 288 29.79 12.72 -23.92
C VAL A 288 29.25 13.43 -25.18
N GLN A 289 29.85 14.57 -25.53
CA GLN A 289 29.49 15.34 -26.72
C GLN A 289 29.74 14.56 -28.02
N GLU A 290 30.87 13.88 -28.12
CA GLU A 290 31.22 13.03 -29.27
C GLU A 290 30.20 11.90 -29.46
N LEU A 291 29.87 11.18 -28.38
CA LEU A 291 28.88 10.11 -28.43
C LEU A 291 27.49 10.63 -28.80
N LEU A 292 27.05 11.76 -28.22
CA LEU A 292 25.77 12.38 -28.56
C LEU A 292 25.72 12.85 -30.03
N LEU A 293 26.82 13.39 -30.55
CA LEU A 293 26.91 13.83 -31.95
C LEU A 293 26.80 12.63 -32.89
N ARG A 294 27.58 11.57 -32.64
CA ARG A 294 27.54 10.31 -33.41
C ARG A 294 26.16 9.66 -33.38
N SER A 295 25.53 9.63 -32.21
CA SER A 295 24.17 9.11 -32.04
C SER A 295 23.12 10.01 -32.69
N SER A 296 23.30 11.33 -32.72
CA SER A 296 22.35 12.25 -33.37
C SER A 296 22.30 12.04 -34.87
N THR A 297 23.46 11.91 -35.53
CA THR A 297 23.54 11.65 -36.98
C THR A 297 22.87 10.34 -37.37
N ALA A 298 23.00 9.31 -36.53
CA ALA A 298 22.39 8.02 -36.78
C ALA A 298 20.89 8.00 -36.42
N ALA A 299 20.44 8.76 -35.42
CA ALA A 299 19.04 8.78 -34.98
C ALA A 299 18.10 9.44 -36.00
N ASP A 300 18.60 10.36 -36.84
CA ASP A 300 17.83 10.94 -37.93
C ASP A 300 17.41 9.91 -39.00
N SER A 301 18.07 8.74 -39.04
CA SER A 301 17.68 7.61 -39.90
C SER A 301 16.52 6.76 -39.34
N LYS A 302 16.28 6.78 -38.01
CA LYS A 302 15.33 5.89 -37.33
C LYS A 302 14.54 6.65 -36.24
N PRO A 303 13.24 6.97 -36.48
CA PRO A 303 12.44 7.80 -35.57
C PRO A 303 12.36 7.30 -34.12
N ILE A 304 12.39 6.00 -33.89
CA ILE A 304 12.32 5.39 -32.55
C ILE A 304 13.53 5.74 -31.66
N TYR A 305 14.69 6.05 -32.27
CA TYR A 305 15.91 6.43 -31.54
C TYR A 305 16.00 7.92 -31.26
N LYS A 306 15.34 8.72 -32.09
CA LYS A 306 15.38 10.18 -32.06
C LYS A 306 14.92 10.74 -30.71
N ARG A 307 13.83 10.22 -30.14
CA ARG A 307 13.32 10.67 -28.83
C ARG A 307 14.38 10.58 -27.73
N ASN A 308 14.97 9.39 -27.53
CA ASN A 308 15.89 9.16 -26.40
C ASN A 308 17.22 9.90 -26.57
N VAL A 309 17.73 10.03 -27.80
CA VAL A 309 18.93 10.83 -28.08
C VAL A 309 18.67 12.32 -27.88
N MET A 310 17.51 12.84 -28.30
CA MET A 310 17.15 14.23 -28.02
C MET A 310 16.98 14.48 -26.51
N LEU A 311 16.39 13.53 -25.77
CA LEU A 311 16.26 13.63 -24.31
C LEU A 311 17.64 13.59 -23.61
N ALA A 312 18.57 12.77 -24.10
CA ALA A 312 19.96 12.75 -23.65
C ALA A 312 20.68 14.09 -23.88
N ARG A 313 20.44 14.75 -25.01
CA ARG A 313 20.94 16.10 -25.28
C ARG A 313 20.38 17.13 -24.29
N VAL A 314 19.08 17.09 -24.03
CA VAL A 314 18.45 17.94 -23.01
C VAL A 314 19.12 17.69 -21.66
N SER A 315 19.24 16.43 -21.23
CA SER A 315 19.90 16.07 -19.96
C SER A 315 21.33 16.61 -19.86
N ALA A 316 22.13 16.45 -20.91
CA ALA A 316 23.49 16.95 -20.96
C ALA A 316 23.55 18.47 -20.82
N SER A 317 22.61 19.20 -21.45
CA SER A 317 22.56 20.66 -21.36
C SER A 317 22.20 21.18 -19.96
N PHE A 318 21.47 20.40 -19.16
CA PHE A 318 21.13 20.76 -17.77
C PHE A 318 22.23 20.40 -16.77
N GLN A 319 22.97 19.30 -16.98
CA GLN A 319 23.88 18.76 -15.97
C GLN A 319 25.36 19.05 -16.22
N LEU A 320 25.77 19.22 -17.49
CA LEU A 320 27.20 19.31 -17.86
C LEU A 320 27.64 20.73 -18.21
N LEU A 321 26.70 21.64 -18.46
CA LEU A 321 26.98 23.00 -18.90
C LEU A 321 26.49 23.97 -17.84
N GLU A 322 27.29 25.00 -17.55
CA GLU A 322 26.89 26.08 -16.65
C GLU A 322 25.88 26.99 -17.37
N SER A 323 24.81 27.36 -16.69
CA SER A 323 23.84 28.34 -17.21
C SER A 323 24.27 29.73 -16.76
N ASP A 324 24.94 30.46 -17.65
CA ASP A 324 25.28 31.86 -17.42
C ASP A 324 24.06 32.74 -17.73
N GLY A 325 23.39 33.22 -16.67
CA GLY A 325 22.27 34.15 -16.76
C GLY A 325 20.87 33.49 -16.75
N PRO A 326 19.82 34.32 -16.91
CA PRO A 326 18.42 33.85 -16.84
C PRO A 326 18.06 32.96 -18.03
N ASP A 327 17.14 32.02 -17.81
CA ASP A 327 16.72 31.07 -18.83
C ASP A 327 16.01 31.74 -20.00
N ALA A 328 15.18 32.75 -19.73
CA ALA A 328 14.47 33.54 -20.73
C ALA A 328 14.71 35.04 -20.52
N VAL A 329 14.84 35.77 -21.62
CA VAL A 329 14.96 37.24 -21.67
C VAL A 329 14.03 37.73 -22.77
N ASP A 330 13.26 38.80 -22.51
CA ASP A 330 12.34 39.41 -23.47
C ASP A 330 11.46 38.38 -24.21
N PHE A 331 10.86 37.46 -23.44
CA PHE A 331 9.99 36.38 -23.94
C PHE A 331 10.65 35.44 -24.95
N SER A 332 11.97 35.33 -24.92
CA SER A 332 12.76 34.49 -25.82
C SER A 332 13.70 33.56 -25.02
N PRO A 333 13.96 32.33 -25.51
CA PRO A 333 14.82 31.39 -24.82
C PRO A 333 16.29 31.83 -24.92
N SER A 334 16.90 32.16 -23.78
CA SER A 334 18.26 32.69 -23.66
C SER A 334 19.27 31.58 -23.35
N SER A 335 19.02 30.78 -22.31
CA SER A 335 19.93 29.73 -21.90
C SER A 335 19.98 28.58 -22.91
N LEU A 336 21.13 27.89 -22.97
CA LEU A 336 21.27 26.71 -23.82
C LEU A 336 20.34 25.57 -23.39
N ARG A 337 20.17 25.36 -22.08
CA ARG A 337 19.29 24.33 -21.52
C ARG A 337 17.83 24.54 -21.92
N LEU A 338 17.33 25.77 -21.88
CA LEU A 338 15.97 26.08 -22.37
C LEU A 338 15.87 25.90 -23.88
N ARG A 339 16.88 26.32 -24.66
CA ARG A 339 16.88 26.15 -26.12
C ARG A 339 16.86 24.67 -26.54
N GLU A 340 17.64 23.81 -25.91
CA GLU A 340 17.61 22.37 -26.20
C GLU A 340 16.28 21.73 -25.78
N LEU A 341 15.72 22.14 -24.63
CA LEU A 341 14.40 21.69 -24.19
C LEU A 341 13.29 22.09 -25.16
N VAL A 342 13.30 23.33 -25.65
CA VAL A 342 12.37 23.83 -26.67
C VAL A 342 12.49 23.05 -27.98
N LYS A 343 13.71 22.71 -28.41
CA LYS A 343 13.92 21.84 -29.59
C LYS A 343 13.29 20.46 -29.39
N TYR A 344 13.42 19.87 -28.20
CA TYR A 344 12.75 18.62 -27.85
C TYR A 344 11.23 18.75 -27.93
N ILE A 345 10.67 19.77 -27.26
CA ILE A 345 9.23 20.04 -27.24
C ILE A 345 8.71 20.21 -28.66
N ASN A 346 9.32 21.05 -29.50
CA ASN A 346 8.87 21.25 -30.88
C ASN A 346 8.83 19.95 -31.70
N ASN A 347 9.72 19.00 -31.43
CA ASN A 347 9.75 17.72 -32.12
C ASN A 347 8.75 16.69 -31.55
N GLN A 348 8.49 16.74 -30.24
CA GLN A 348 7.73 15.72 -29.51
C GLN A 348 6.35 16.19 -29.04
N ALA A 349 5.98 17.46 -29.23
CA ALA A 349 4.77 18.05 -28.63
C ALA A 349 3.45 17.40 -29.06
N SER A 350 3.41 16.73 -30.20
CA SER A 350 2.25 15.95 -30.64
C SER A 350 2.13 14.59 -29.93
N ASN A 351 3.19 14.11 -29.27
CA ASN A 351 3.20 12.84 -28.55
C ASN A 351 2.69 13.02 -27.11
N PRO A 352 1.84 12.09 -26.62
CA PRO A 352 1.25 12.20 -25.28
C PRO A 352 2.28 12.15 -24.14
N SER A 353 3.41 11.48 -24.33
CA SER A 353 4.48 11.36 -23.33
C SER A 353 5.32 12.63 -23.17
N CYS A 354 5.16 13.63 -24.05
CA CYS A 354 6.05 14.79 -24.08
C CYS A 354 6.06 15.54 -22.75
N PHE A 355 4.92 15.67 -22.08
CA PHE A 355 4.85 16.33 -20.78
C PHE A 355 5.67 15.59 -19.71
N ASP A 356 5.53 14.26 -19.64
CA ASP A 356 6.23 13.43 -18.65
C ASP A 356 7.75 13.46 -18.87
N ASP A 357 8.18 13.57 -20.14
CA ASP A 357 9.58 13.67 -20.53
C ASP A 357 10.21 15.00 -20.08
N VAL A 358 9.47 16.11 -20.19
CA VAL A 358 10.00 17.46 -19.97
C VAL A 358 9.79 17.99 -18.55
N ARG A 359 8.84 17.43 -17.79
CA ARG A 359 8.45 17.94 -16.47
C ARG A 359 9.64 18.14 -15.51
N LEU A 360 10.50 17.12 -15.37
CA LEU A 360 11.65 17.16 -14.45
C LEU A 360 12.73 18.17 -14.90
N PHE A 361 12.78 18.51 -16.18
CA PHE A 361 13.66 19.55 -16.71
C PHE A 361 13.05 20.94 -16.53
N ALA A 362 11.74 21.08 -16.78
CA ALA A 362 11.01 22.33 -16.56
C ALA A 362 11.10 22.77 -15.09
N GLU A 363 11.10 21.82 -14.15
CA GLU A 363 11.27 22.06 -12.71
C GLU A 363 12.64 22.65 -12.31
N GLN A 364 13.67 22.48 -13.16
CA GLN A 364 15.02 22.99 -12.91
C GLN A 364 15.27 24.37 -13.55
N LEU A 365 14.30 24.88 -14.32
CA LEU A 365 14.36 26.22 -14.90
C LEU A 365 14.06 27.28 -13.83
N ASP A 366 14.54 28.50 -14.07
CA ASP A 366 14.13 29.65 -13.29
C ASP A 366 12.67 30.07 -13.59
N ALA A 367 12.16 31.03 -12.82
CA ALA A 367 10.80 31.53 -12.98
C ALA A 367 10.52 32.07 -14.40
N ALA A 368 11.51 32.70 -15.05
CA ALA A 368 11.35 33.25 -16.40
C ALA A 368 11.30 32.14 -17.46
N GLY A 369 12.10 31.08 -17.31
CA GLY A 369 12.08 29.90 -18.18
C GLY A 369 10.77 29.12 -18.08
N ILE A 370 10.24 28.94 -16.87
CA ILE A 370 8.93 28.29 -16.65
C ILE A 370 7.81 29.14 -17.26
N ASP A 371 7.83 30.45 -17.04
CA ASP A 371 6.84 31.38 -17.59
C ASP A 371 6.88 31.40 -19.13
N TYR A 372 8.07 31.39 -19.72
CA TYR A 372 8.25 31.25 -21.18
C TYR A 372 7.59 29.97 -21.72
N LEU A 373 7.88 28.81 -21.14
CA LEU A 373 7.31 27.53 -21.59
C LEU A 373 5.79 27.50 -21.47
N ALA A 374 5.24 28.09 -20.40
CA ALA A 374 3.81 28.07 -20.13
C ALA A 374 3.02 29.05 -21.03
N TYR A 375 3.53 30.26 -21.26
CA TYR A 375 2.73 31.36 -21.80
C TYR A 375 3.28 31.97 -23.10
N HIS A 376 4.53 31.71 -23.46
CA HIS A 376 5.17 32.36 -24.61
C HIS A 376 5.63 31.38 -25.71
N HIS A 377 5.89 30.12 -25.35
CA HIS A 377 6.35 29.12 -26.32
C HIS A 377 5.25 28.69 -27.31
N PHE A 378 4.07 28.36 -26.78
CA PHE A 378 2.90 28.03 -27.58
C PHE A 378 2.10 29.30 -27.87
N LEU A 379 2.43 29.97 -28.97
CA LEU A 379 1.64 31.09 -29.46
C LEU A 379 0.24 30.61 -29.88
N SER A 380 -0.75 31.48 -29.74
CA SER A 380 -2.14 31.17 -30.10
C SER A 380 -2.23 30.73 -31.57
N SER A 381 -2.46 29.45 -31.78
CA SER A 381 -2.77 28.85 -33.07
C SER A 381 -4.26 28.99 -33.37
N GLU A 382 -4.63 29.03 -34.64
CA GLU A 382 -6.05 28.93 -35.01
C GLU A 382 -6.63 27.60 -34.52
N GLN A 383 -7.91 27.62 -34.13
CA GLN A 383 -8.59 26.39 -33.71
C GLN A 383 -8.56 25.38 -34.86
N SER A 384 -7.90 24.24 -34.62
CA SER A 384 -7.73 23.16 -35.59
C SER A 384 -8.30 21.87 -35.01
N ASP A 385 -9.01 21.13 -35.86
CA ASP A 385 -9.49 19.77 -35.56
C ASP A 385 -8.38 18.71 -35.71
N ASP A 386 -7.18 19.11 -36.14
CA ASP A 386 -6.05 18.20 -36.33
C ASP A 386 -5.49 17.68 -35.01
N VAL A 387 -5.32 16.37 -34.90
CA VAL A 387 -4.93 15.68 -33.66
C VAL A 387 -3.56 16.14 -33.13
N PRO A 388 -2.47 16.20 -33.94
CA PRO A 388 -1.20 16.80 -33.54
C PRO A 388 -1.34 18.20 -32.95
N GLU A 389 -2.23 19.03 -33.50
CA GLU A 389 -2.42 20.40 -33.02
C GLU A 389 -3.19 20.42 -31.69
N LEU A 390 -4.24 19.60 -31.55
CA LEU A 390 -4.94 19.42 -30.27
C LEU A 390 -4.00 18.90 -29.16
N ARG A 391 -3.05 18.01 -29.51
CA ARG A 391 -2.03 17.50 -28.58
C ARG A 391 -1.09 18.61 -28.10
N LYS A 392 -0.67 19.53 -28.97
CA LYS A 392 0.11 20.72 -28.58
C LYS A 392 -0.69 21.63 -27.65
N HIS A 393 -1.98 21.86 -27.94
CA HIS A 393 -2.84 22.67 -27.07
C HIS A 393 -2.97 22.08 -25.66
N ILE A 394 -3.12 20.76 -25.54
CA ILE A 394 -3.14 20.09 -24.23
C ILE A 394 -1.79 20.20 -23.53
N LEU A 395 -0.68 20.01 -24.24
CA LEU A 395 0.66 20.17 -23.67
C LEU A 395 0.87 21.58 -23.12
N ALA A 396 0.42 22.62 -23.85
CA ALA A 396 0.43 24.00 -23.39
C ALA A 396 -0.39 24.16 -22.10
N LEU A 397 -1.63 23.64 -22.05
CA LEU A 397 -2.48 23.71 -20.85
C LEU A 397 -1.85 22.98 -19.65
N LYS A 398 -1.20 21.83 -19.86
CA LYS A 398 -0.47 21.10 -18.80
C LYS A 398 0.73 21.90 -18.28
N LEU A 399 1.49 22.56 -19.15
CA LEU A 399 2.60 23.43 -18.76
C LEU A 399 2.12 24.69 -18.03
N GLN A 400 0.98 25.27 -18.42
CA GLN A 400 0.35 26.38 -17.70
C GLN A 400 -0.16 25.97 -16.33
N TYR A 401 -0.77 24.79 -16.22
CA TYR A 401 -1.14 24.21 -14.93
C TYR A 401 0.09 23.96 -14.05
N PHE A 402 1.15 23.36 -14.61
CA PHE A 402 2.42 23.15 -13.92
C PHE A 402 2.98 24.48 -13.39
N ALA A 403 3.03 25.53 -14.23
CA ALA A 403 3.44 26.87 -13.81
C ALA A 403 2.55 27.42 -12.69
N ALA A 404 1.22 27.29 -12.77
CA ALA A 404 0.31 27.72 -11.71
C ALA A 404 0.54 27.01 -10.36
N THR A 405 1.17 25.84 -10.37
CA THR A 405 1.57 25.09 -9.16
C THR A 405 2.99 25.37 -8.70
N CYS A 406 3.78 26.16 -9.46
CA CYS A 406 5.15 26.51 -9.11
C CYS A 406 5.19 27.80 -8.27
N PRO A 407 5.67 27.76 -7.01
CA PRO A 407 5.74 28.92 -6.13
C PRO A 407 6.53 30.11 -6.68
N GLN A 408 7.55 29.83 -7.50
CA GLN A 408 8.42 30.87 -8.03
C GLN A 408 7.70 31.76 -9.05
N THR A 409 6.73 31.20 -9.79
CA THR A 409 6.13 31.90 -10.93
C THR A 409 5.08 32.95 -10.55
N TYR A 410 4.40 32.81 -9.41
CA TYR A 410 3.42 33.79 -8.92
C TYR A 410 3.97 34.72 -7.83
N ASN A 411 5.23 34.54 -7.43
CA ASN A 411 5.94 35.48 -6.55
C ASN A 411 6.79 36.50 -7.34
N THR A 412 7.08 36.23 -8.61
CA THR A 412 7.78 37.14 -9.52
C THR A 412 6.79 38.02 -10.28
N ALA A 413 6.98 39.34 -10.27
CA ALA A 413 6.19 40.27 -11.07
C ALA A 413 6.35 39.93 -12.57
N THR A 414 5.24 39.72 -13.27
CA THR A 414 5.24 39.51 -14.73
C THR A 414 5.70 40.80 -15.41
N ALA A 415 6.64 40.68 -16.35
CA ALA A 415 7.29 41.82 -17.04
C ALA A 415 6.30 42.76 -17.78
N THR A 416 5.05 42.34 -17.97
CA THR A 416 4.00 43.07 -18.71
C THR A 416 3.01 43.83 -17.84
N SER A 417 2.91 43.59 -16.52
CA SER A 417 1.83 44.18 -15.70
C SER A 417 2.25 44.75 -14.34
N GLY A 418 3.52 44.65 -13.93
CA GLY A 418 4.02 45.26 -12.69
C GLY A 418 3.51 44.65 -11.38
N GLU A 419 2.38 43.93 -11.38
CA GLU A 419 1.85 43.20 -10.23
C GLU A 419 1.88 41.68 -10.45
N PRO A 420 2.32 40.89 -9.44
CA PRO A 420 2.31 39.43 -9.50
C PRO A 420 0.87 38.90 -9.58
N LEU A 421 0.57 38.13 -10.63
CA LEU A 421 -0.71 37.43 -10.75
C LEU A 421 -0.85 36.38 -9.66
N SER A 422 -1.93 36.48 -8.86
CA SER A 422 -2.19 35.50 -7.80
C SER A 422 -2.32 34.07 -8.35
N ARG A 423 -1.95 33.09 -7.52
CA ARG A 423 -2.11 31.66 -7.82
C ARG A 423 -3.54 31.30 -8.24
N GLN A 424 -4.54 31.88 -7.57
CA GLN A 424 -5.95 31.68 -7.90
C GLN A 424 -6.28 32.21 -9.30
N THR A 425 -5.82 33.42 -9.64
CA THR A 425 -6.03 34.00 -10.98
C THR A 425 -5.44 33.12 -12.08
N ARG A 426 -4.25 32.53 -11.86
CA ARG A 426 -3.63 31.59 -12.80
C ARG A 426 -4.50 30.34 -12.98
N PHE A 427 -4.96 29.70 -11.90
CA PHE A 427 -5.85 28.54 -12.02
C PHE A 427 -7.16 28.86 -12.74
N LYS A 428 -7.78 30.02 -12.47
CA LYS A 428 -9.00 30.48 -13.16
C LYS A 428 -8.76 30.67 -14.66
N SER A 429 -7.63 31.26 -15.05
CA SER A 429 -7.25 31.43 -16.45
C SER A 429 -7.09 30.10 -17.17
N VAL A 430 -6.32 29.17 -16.59
CA VAL A 430 -6.09 27.83 -17.18
C VAL A 430 -7.39 27.03 -17.23
N TYR A 431 -8.23 27.11 -16.20
CA TYR A 431 -9.56 26.49 -16.19
C TYR A 431 -10.43 27.04 -17.33
N SER A 432 -10.51 28.36 -17.50
CA SER A 432 -11.27 29.00 -18.57
C SER A 432 -10.79 28.56 -19.96
N ALA A 433 -9.47 28.53 -20.19
CA ALA A 433 -8.88 28.03 -21.43
C ALA A 433 -9.20 26.55 -21.68
N SER A 434 -9.10 25.72 -20.65
CA SER A 434 -9.43 24.29 -20.72
C SER A 434 -10.91 24.07 -21.05
N MET A 435 -11.83 24.80 -20.43
CA MET A 435 -13.27 24.68 -20.71
C MET A 435 -13.64 25.15 -22.12
N LYS A 436 -12.95 26.16 -22.66
CA LYS A 436 -13.13 26.59 -24.06
C LYS A 436 -12.71 25.47 -25.02
N LEU A 437 -11.53 24.87 -24.81
CA LEU A 437 -11.03 23.77 -25.64
C LEU A 437 -11.91 22.52 -25.51
N HIS A 438 -12.36 22.18 -24.31
CA HIS A 438 -13.26 21.06 -24.04
C HIS A 438 -14.55 21.13 -24.86
N ARG A 439 -15.19 22.32 -24.87
CA ARG A 439 -16.40 22.59 -25.65
C ARG A 439 -16.14 22.57 -27.15
N TYR A 440 -15.03 23.14 -27.60
CA TYR A 440 -14.65 23.11 -29.02
C TYR A 440 -14.54 21.66 -29.52
N ILE A 441 -13.78 20.80 -28.80
CA ILE A 441 -13.62 19.39 -29.16
C ILE A 441 -14.97 18.65 -29.22
N ALA A 442 -15.91 18.97 -28.32
CA ALA A 442 -17.25 18.37 -28.33
C ALA A 442 -18.06 18.70 -29.60
N THR A 443 -17.73 19.80 -30.28
CA THR A 443 -18.40 20.24 -31.52
C THR A 443 -17.69 19.80 -32.80
N THR A 444 -16.48 19.23 -32.68
CA THR A 444 -15.69 18.75 -33.82
C THR A 444 -16.37 17.56 -34.51
N SER A 445 -16.38 17.56 -35.84
CA SER A 445 -16.97 16.49 -36.67
C SER A 445 -16.38 15.10 -36.38
N SER A 446 -15.12 15.04 -35.95
CA SER A 446 -14.36 13.82 -35.65
C SER A 446 -14.51 13.32 -34.20
N TYR A 447 -15.39 13.93 -33.39
CA TYR A 447 -15.59 13.60 -31.97
C TYR A 447 -15.94 12.11 -31.70
N SER A 448 -16.46 11.40 -32.69
CA SER A 448 -16.72 9.95 -32.58
C SER A 448 -15.45 9.11 -32.38
N SER A 449 -14.27 9.63 -32.77
CA SER A 449 -12.98 8.96 -32.59
C SER A 449 -12.58 8.85 -31.12
N GLN A 450 -12.20 7.64 -30.69
CA GLN A 450 -11.71 7.40 -29.33
C GLN A 450 -10.51 8.29 -28.99
N LEU A 451 -9.61 8.51 -29.95
CA LEU A 451 -8.42 9.34 -29.75
C LEU A 451 -8.77 10.80 -29.39
N ILE A 452 -9.81 11.35 -29.99
CA ILE A 452 -10.28 12.72 -29.71
C ILE A 452 -11.00 12.78 -28.36
N LYS A 453 -11.73 11.72 -27.99
CA LYS A 453 -12.31 11.60 -26.64
C LYS A 453 -11.24 11.48 -25.55
N ASP A 454 -10.13 10.78 -25.81
CA ASP A 454 -9.01 10.69 -24.88
C ASP A 454 -8.34 12.06 -24.70
N ILE A 455 -8.14 12.81 -25.79
CA ILE A 455 -7.67 14.21 -25.78
C ILE A 455 -8.60 15.08 -24.93
N GLN A 456 -9.91 15.02 -25.16
CA GLN A 456 -10.89 15.77 -24.37
C GLN A 456 -10.86 15.37 -22.89
N SER A 457 -10.61 14.09 -22.60
CA SER A 457 -10.49 13.56 -21.24
C SER A 457 -9.29 14.14 -20.49
N GLU A 458 -8.15 14.31 -21.18
CA GLU A 458 -6.99 15.01 -20.64
C GLU A 458 -7.28 16.51 -20.39
N VAL A 459 -8.03 17.17 -21.28
CA VAL A 459 -8.47 18.57 -21.08
C VAL A 459 -9.37 18.67 -19.84
N ALA A 460 -10.31 17.75 -19.68
CA ALA A 460 -11.20 17.70 -18.52
C ALA A 460 -10.43 17.48 -17.21
N LEU A 461 -9.37 16.64 -17.23
CA LEU A 461 -8.48 16.46 -16.09
C LEU A 461 -7.74 17.75 -15.73
N VAL A 462 -7.20 18.50 -16.71
CA VAL A 462 -6.55 19.80 -16.42
C VAL A 462 -7.56 20.78 -15.81
N ALA A 463 -8.76 20.89 -16.37
CA ALA A 463 -9.82 21.73 -15.82
C ALA A 463 -10.20 21.33 -14.39
N ALA A 464 -10.40 20.04 -14.13
CA ALA A 464 -10.70 19.52 -12.79
C ALA A 464 -9.55 19.78 -11.81
N PHE A 465 -8.30 19.65 -12.25
CA PHE A 465 -7.14 19.95 -11.42
C PHE A 465 -7.01 21.42 -11.06
N CYS A 466 -7.41 22.33 -11.94
CA CYS A 466 -7.53 23.75 -11.60
C CYS A 466 -8.61 23.99 -10.53
N LEU A 467 -9.77 23.33 -10.63
CA LEU A 467 -10.83 23.42 -9.60
C LEU A 467 -10.34 22.86 -8.25
N ILE A 468 -9.69 21.70 -8.25
CA ILE A 468 -9.06 21.12 -7.04
C ILE A 468 -7.97 22.07 -6.51
N GLY A 469 -7.23 22.72 -7.42
CA GLY A 469 -6.28 23.79 -7.16
C GLY A 469 -6.89 24.95 -6.39
N LEU A 470 -8.02 25.47 -6.88
CA LEU A 470 -8.80 26.56 -6.30
C LEU A 470 -9.45 26.21 -4.96
N ALA A 471 -9.83 24.95 -4.76
CA ALA A 471 -10.34 24.50 -3.47
C ALA A 471 -9.33 24.65 -2.33
N ASP A 472 -8.03 24.66 -2.67
CA ASP A 472 -6.85 24.87 -1.79
C ASP A 472 -6.94 24.19 -0.41
N GLN A 473 -7.50 22.97 -0.39
CA GLN A 473 -7.74 22.21 0.83
C GLN A 473 -6.79 21.02 0.94
N LEU A 474 -6.05 20.92 2.04
CA LEU A 474 -5.32 19.70 2.39
C LEU A 474 -6.27 18.72 3.10
N PRO A 475 -5.97 17.41 3.16
CA PRO A 475 -6.82 16.41 3.83
C PRO A 475 -7.15 16.75 5.29
N SER A 476 -6.23 17.37 6.01
CA SER A 476 -6.43 17.80 7.40
C SER A 476 -7.19 19.12 7.52
N SER A 477 -7.29 19.94 6.46
CA SER A 477 -7.88 21.27 6.56
C SER A 477 -9.39 21.23 6.75
N PHE A 478 -9.91 22.21 7.49
CA PHE A 478 -11.33 22.44 7.65
C PHE A 478 -12.03 22.59 6.30
N PRO A 479 -13.14 21.87 6.05
CA PRO A 479 -13.92 22.09 4.84
C PRO A 479 -14.57 23.47 4.90
N THR A 480 -14.43 24.21 3.80
CA THR A 480 -15.12 25.48 3.59
C THR A 480 -16.16 25.32 2.48
N THR A 481 -17.22 26.11 2.52
CA THR A 481 -18.24 26.13 1.46
C THR A 481 -17.65 26.34 0.07
N GLU A 482 -16.68 27.23 -0.08
CA GLU A 482 -16.00 27.49 -1.35
C GLU A 482 -15.16 26.29 -1.80
N SER A 483 -14.40 25.66 -0.90
CA SER A 483 -13.64 24.46 -1.23
C SER A 483 -14.56 23.31 -1.65
N ALA A 484 -15.67 23.11 -0.94
CA ALA A 484 -16.66 22.10 -1.28
C ALA A 484 -17.27 22.35 -2.66
N GLN A 485 -17.60 23.60 -2.99
CA GLN A 485 -18.13 24.01 -4.29
C GLN A 485 -17.20 23.57 -5.44
N HIS A 486 -15.92 23.91 -5.34
CA HIS A 486 -14.93 23.53 -6.36
C HIS A 486 -14.73 22.01 -6.46
N HIS A 487 -14.77 21.26 -5.35
CA HIS A 487 -14.71 19.79 -5.40
C HIS A 487 -15.94 19.18 -6.09
N VAL A 488 -17.15 19.68 -5.81
CA VAL A 488 -18.38 19.20 -6.49
C VAL A 488 -18.34 19.55 -7.97
N GLN A 489 -17.89 20.76 -8.33
CA GLN A 489 -17.68 21.17 -9.72
C GLN A 489 -16.71 20.22 -10.46
N ALA A 490 -15.57 19.88 -9.84
CA ALA A 490 -14.60 18.95 -10.41
C ALA A 490 -15.18 17.53 -10.57
N LEU A 491 -15.90 17.03 -9.56
CA LEU A 491 -16.57 15.73 -9.60
C LEU A 491 -17.57 15.66 -10.76
N LEU A 492 -18.47 16.63 -10.88
CA LEU A 492 -19.51 16.61 -11.91
C LEU A 492 -18.94 16.72 -13.33
N LEU A 493 -17.89 17.54 -13.51
CA LEU A 493 -17.18 17.63 -14.79
C LEU A 493 -16.57 16.28 -15.19
N LEU A 494 -15.83 15.65 -14.28
CA LEU A 494 -15.17 14.37 -14.55
C LEU A 494 -16.17 13.23 -14.71
N GLN A 495 -17.27 13.21 -13.95
CA GLN A 495 -18.31 12.19 -14.06
C GLN A 495 -18.97 12.27 -15.45
N GLN A 496 -19.28 13.48 -15.91
CA GLN A 496 -19.81 13.70 -17.26
C GLN A 496 -18.81 13.23 -18.34
N GLN A 497 -17.52 13.51 -18.14
CA GLN A 497 -16.48 13.06 -19.06
C GLN A 497 -16.37 11.53 -19.09
N LEU A 498 -16.40 10.87 -17.93
CA LEU A 498 -16.33 9.40 -17.82
C LEU A 498 -17.52 8.73 -18.52
N ASN A 499 -18.73 9.31 -18.44
CA ASN A 499 -19.89 8.83 -19.18
C ASN A 499 -19.65 8.85 -20.71
N SER A 500 -18.88 9.81 -21.20
CA SER A 500 -18.53 9.95 -22.64
C SER A 500 -17.31 9.12 -23.05
N SER A 501 -16.43 8.80 -22.08
CA SER A 501 -15.18 8.05 -22.24
C SER A 501 -15.07 6.93 -21.18
N PRO A 502 -15.92 5.87 -21.27
CA PRO A 502 -15.98 4.85 -20.24
C PRO A 502 -14.63 4.17 -20.01
N LYS A 503 -14.32 3.83 -18.76
CA LYS A 503 -13.09 3.12 -18.34
C LYS A 503 -11.78 3.90 -18.48
N HIS A 504 -11.82 5.23 -18.62
CA HIS A 504 -10.61 6.05 -18.60
C HIS A 504 -9.95 6.03 -17.20
N SER A 505 -8.87 5.25 -17.04
CA SER A 505 -8.26 4.93 -15.73
C SER A 505 -7.90 6.14 -14.88
N GLN A 506 -7.28 7.17 -15.45
CA GLN A 506 -6.87 8.37 -14.70
C GLN A 506 -8.08 9.16 -14.16
N ILE A 507 -9.15 9.30 -14.97
CA ILE A 507 -10.40 9.94 -14.54
C ILE A 507 -11.04 9.11 -13.44
N SER A 508 -11.12 7.78 -13.63
CA SER A 508 -11.67 6.87 -12.63
C SER A 508 -10.96 6.98 -11.27
N LEU A 509 -9.62 7.01 -11.24
CA LEU A 509 -8.85 7.14 -9.99
C LEU A 509 -9.10 8.49 -9.28
N VAL A 510 -9.16 9.59 -10.04
CA VAL A 510 -9.44 10.93 -9.50
C VAL A 510 -10.89 11.00 -8.99
N LEU A 511 -11.85 10.46 -9.73
CA LEU A 511 -13.26 10.42 -9.36
C LEU A 511 -13.51 9.59 -8.11
N VAL A 512 -12.91 8.41 -7.99
CA VAL A 512 -13.01 7.58 -6.78
C VAL A 512 -12.67 8.39 -5.53
N GLN A 513 -11.55 9.11 -5.56
CA GLN A 513 -11.12 9.96 -4.45
C GLN A 513 -12.06 11.14 -4.18
N LEU A 514 -12.55 11.82 -5.23
CA LEU A 514 -13.54 12.89 -5.10
C LEU A 514 -14.87 12.38 -4.51
N HIS A 515 -15.35 11.24 -4.97
CA HIS A 515 -16.58 10.62 -4.47
C HIS A 515 -16.46 10.23 -2.99
N LEU A 516 -15.35 9.60 -2.60
CA LEU A 516 -15.08 9.28 -1.19
C LEU A 516 -15.02 10.55 -0.34
N ARG A 517 -14.31 11.59 -0.78
CA ARG A 517 -14.24 12.88 -0.06
C ARG A 517 -15.60 13.55 0.09
N LEU A 518 -16.49 13.37 -0.88
CA LEU A 518 -17.85 13.92 -0.90
C LEU A 518 -18.91 12.90 -0.45
N ALA A 519 -18.53 11.84 0.26
CA ALA A 519 -19.43 10.85 0.84
C ALA A 519 -20.40 10.13 -0.13
N SER A 520 -20.03 10.04 -1.41
CA SER A 520 -20.77 9.34 -2.47
C SER A 520 -20.10 8.01 -2.80
N ALA A 521 -19.84 7.20 -1.76
CA ALA A 521 -19.10 5.95 -1.86
C ALA A 521 -19.73 4.89 -2.80
N PRO A 522 -21.06 4.75 -2.94
CA PRO A 522 -21.64 3.84 -3.92
C PRO A 522 -21.21 4.10 -5.37
N GLU A 523 -21.09 5.35 -5.79
CA GLU A 523 -20.56 5.69 -7.12
C GLU A 523 -19.06 5.46 -7.20
N ALA A 524 -18.32 5.74 -6.11
CA ALA A 524 -16.91 5.36 -6.04
C ALA A 524 -16.71 3.86 -6.26
N LEU A 525 -17.55 3.00 -5.64
CA LEU A 525 -17.49 1.55 -5.79
C LEU A 525 -17.79 1.12 -7.24
N ALA A 526 -18.84 1.69 -7.84
CA ALA A 526 -19.19 1.40 -9.23
C ALA A 526 -18.04 1.72 -10.19
N ILE A 527 -17.35 2.85 -9.99
CA ILE A 527 -16.16 3.23 -10.77
C ILE A 527 -14.98 2.30 -10.46
N TRP A 528 -14.74 2.01 -9.17
CA TRP A 528 -13.65 1.16 -8.70
C TRP A 528 -13.70 -0.25 -9.30
N ASP A 529 -14.89 -0.85 -9.38
CA ASP A 529 -15.08 -2.18 -9.96
C ASP A 529 -14.67 -2.23 -11.44
N THR A 530 -14.79 -1.12 -12.16
CA THR A 530 -14.35 -1.04 -13.57
C THR A 530 -12.82 -1.08 -13.74
N LEU A 531 -12.06 -0.71 -12.70
CA LEU A 531 -10.60 -0.75 -12.70
C LEU A 531 -10.05 -2.18 -12.52
N ALA A 532 -10.90 -3.14 -12.14
CA ALA A 532 -10.56 -4.55 -12.01
C ALA A 532 -9.32 -4.85 -11.13
N ILE A 533 -9.14 -4.08 -10.05
CA ILE A 533 -8.01 -4.21 -9.12
C ILE A 533 -8.15 -5.50 -8.30
N LYS A 534 -7.30 -6.49 -8.61
CA LYS A 534 -7.36 -7.85 -8.05
C LYS A 534 -5.96 -8.42 -7.85
N ARG A 535 -5.81 -9.38 -6.92
CA ARG A 535 -4.58 -10.17 -6.70
C ARG A 535 -3.37 -9.27 -6.38
N THR A 536 -2.27 -9.38 -7.11
CA THR A 536 -0.96 -8.79 -6.77
C THR A 536 -0.95 -7.26 -6.72
N ILE A 537 -1.85 -6.58 -7.44
CA ILE A 537 -1.99 -5.11 -7.39
C ILE A 537 -2.95 -4.64 -6.30
N MET A 538 -3.59 -5.57 -5.57
CA MET A 538 -4.48 -5.23 -4.46
C MET A 538 -3.71 -4.51 -3.36
N ASP A 539 -2.53 -5.03 -2.97
CA ASP A 539 -1.75 -4.48 -1.86
C ASP A 539 -1.28 -3.03 -2.13
N SER A 540 -0.92 -2.72 -3.38
CA SER A 540 -0.43 -1.39 -3.78
C SER A 540 -1.51 -0.39 -4.18
N LEU A 541 -2.69 -0.82 -4.65
CA LEU A 541 -3.74 0.09 -5.10
C LEU A 541 -4.96 0.15 -4.17
N ALA A 542 -5.28 -0.90 -3.42
CA ALA A 542 -6.46 -0.92 -2.55
C ALA A 542 -6.56 0.27 -1.58
N PRO A 543 -5.46 0.82 -1.02
CA PRO A 543 -5.56 2.01 -0.17
C PRO A 543 -6.16 3.24 -0.86
N LEU A 544 -6.20 3.30 -2.20
CA LEU A 544 -6.89 4.35 -2.94
C LEU A 544 -8.42 4.26 -2.85
N PHE A 545 -8.98 3.19 -2.30
CA PHE A 545 -10.42 3.02 -2.10
C PHE A 545 -10.79 2.63 -0.66
N TYR A 546 -10.06 1.67 -0.09
CA TYR A 546 -10.41 1.04 1.18
C TYR A 546 -9.97 1.86 2.41
N ASP A 547 -8.96 2.73 2.30
CA ASP A 547 -8.46 3.49 3.45
C ASP A 547 -9.53 4.44 4.03
N ARG A 548 -9.84 4.31 5.32
CA ARG A 548 -10.86 5.08 6.06
C ARG A 548 -12.30 4.87 5.58
N LEU A 549 -12.55 3.85 4.76
CA LEU A 549 -13.86 3.62 4.17
C LEU A 549 -14.96 3.37 5.21
N SER A 550 -14.66 2.62 6.27
CA SER A 550 -15.57 2.37 7.40
C SER A 550 -16.00 3.65 8.12
N THR A 551 -15.21 4.72 8.04
CA THR A 551 -15.50 6.00 8.71
C THR A 551 -16.31 6.97 7.84
N VAL A 552 -16.43 6.70 6.53
CA VAL A 552 -17.17 7.56 5.58
C VAL A 552 -18.42 6.85 5.04
N ALA A 553 -18.38 5.52 4.92
CA ALA A 553 -19.47 4.70 4.43
C ALA A 553 -19.55 3.37 5.21
N PRO A 554 -19.83 3.40 6.53
CA PRO A 554 -19.77 2.23 7.41
C PRO A 554 -20.60 1.05 6.93
N GLY A 555 -21.79 1.29 6.35
CA GLY A 555 -22.66 0.23 5.84
C GLY A 555 -22.17 -0.44 4.55
N MET A 556 -21.20 0.14 3.84
CA MET A 556 -20.73 -0.40 2.55
C MET A 556 -19.83 -1.62 2.71
N MET A 557 -19.16 -1.76 3.86
CA MET A 557 -18.32 -2.92 4.20
C MET A 557 -19.07 -3.94 5.06
N SER A 558 -20.40 -3.82 5.16
CA SER A 558 -21.21 -4.72 6.00
C SER A 558 -21.16 -6.16 5.49
N PRO A 559 -20.80 -7.15 6.33
CA PRO A 559 -20.86 -8.55 5.93
C PRO A 559 -22.31 -9.07 5.81
N LEU A 560 -23.30 -8.28 6.23
CA LEU A 560 -24.73 -8.63 6.10
C LEU A 560 -25.27 -8.41 4.68
N THR A 561 -24.57 -7.64 3.85
CA THR A 561 -24.93 -7.43 2.44
C THR A 561 -24.00 -8.22 1.54
N ASN A 562 -24.50 -8.68 0.38
CA ASN A 562 -23.69 -9.41 -0.57
C ASN A 562 -22.56 -8.53 -1.13
N GLU A 563 -22.86 -7.26 -1.40
CA GLU A 563 -21.89 -6.28 -1.89
C GLU A 563 -20.78 -6.01 -0.86
N GLY A 564 -21.14 -5.83 0.41
CA GLY A 564 -20.16 -5.59 1.48
C GLY A 564 -19.32 -6.82 1.80
N TRP A 565 -19.94 -8.02 1.80
CA TRP A 565 -19.21 -9.27 1.94
C TRP A 565 -18.22 -9.49 0.79
N GLN A 566 -18.61 -9.24 -0.46
CA GLN A 566 -17.71 -9.35 -1.61
C GLN A 566 -16.55 -8.36 -1.54
N LEU A 567 -16.81 -7.14 -1.08
CA LEU A 567 -15.80 -6.10 -0.92
C LEU A 567 -14.74 -6.51 0.11
N VAL A 568 -15.16 -6.93 1.30
CA VAL A 568 -14.26 -7.41 2.37
C VAL A 568 -13.56 -8.71 1.96
N SER A 569 -14.27 -9.64 1.32
CA SER A 569 -13.72 -10.91 0.86
C SER A 569 -12.64 -10.71 -0.21
N SER A 570 -12.80 -9.73 -1.11
CA SER A 570 -11.83 -9.45 -2.17
C SER A 570 -10.45 -9.09 -1.64
N ILE A 571 -10.38 -8.30 -0.56
CA ILE A 571 -9.11 -7.93 0.07
C ILE A 571 -8.56 -9.06 0.96
N LYS A 572 -9.42 -9.73 1.76
CA LYS A 572 -9.00 -10.85 2.63
C LYS A 572 -8.45 -12.03 1.83
N THR A 573 -9.14 -12.45 0.77
CA THR A 573 -8.77 -13.62 -0.05
C THR A 573 -7.37 -13.49 -0.66
N HIS A 574 -6.94 -12.26 -1.00
CA HIS A 574 -5.59 -12.04 -1.53
C HIS A 574 -4.52 -12.47 -0.52
N TYR A 575 -4.63 -12.02 0.73
CA TYR A 575 -3.68 -12.35 1.78
C TYR A 575 -3.82 -13.80 2.22
N GLU A 576 -5.04 -14.30 2.43
CA GLU A 576 -5.29 -15.70 2.81
C GLU A 576 -4.72 -16.69 1.80
N THR A 577 -4.81 -16.37 0.51
CA THR A 577 -4.25 -17.22 -0.55
C THR A 577 -2.73 -17.10 -0.63
N SER A 578 -2.19 -15.88 -0.56
CA SER A 578 -0.77 -15.60 -0.80
C SER A 578 0.10 -15.95 0.41
N LEU A 579 -0.45 -15.83 1.62
CA LEU A 579 0.25 -16.03 2.90
C LEU A 579 -0.17 -17.34 3.59
N LYS A 580 -0.85 -18.24 2.88
CA LYS A 580 -1.34 -19.54 3.39
C LYS A 580 -0.26 -20.42 4.04
N MET A 581 0.96 -20.33 3.53
CA MET A 581 2.18 -20.97 4.04
C MET A 581 3.24 -19.89 4.21
N ARG A 582 4.30 -20.17 4.98
CA ARG A 582 5.40 -19.21 5.16
C ARG A 582 5.92 -18.70 3.82
N MET A 583 6.21 -19.61 2.90
CA MET A 583 6.53 -19.33 1.50
C MET A 583 5.58 -20.00 0.50
N PRO A 584 5.34 -19.40 -0.68
CA PRO A 584 4.45 -19.95 -1.69
C PRO A 584 5.11 -21.08 -2.50
N ARG A 585 4.30 -22.00 -3.05
CA ARG A 585 4.79 -23.07 -3.96
C ARG A 585 5.54 -22.55 -5.19
N ARG A 586 5.26 -21.32 -5.62
CA ARG A 586 6.00 -20.66 -6.70
C ARG A 586 7.50 -20.53 -6.45
N LEU A 587 7.93 -20.52 -5.18
CA LEU A 587 9.35 -20.57 -4.84
C LEU A 587 9.98 -21.91 -5.29
N ILE A 588 9.27 -23.03 -5.08
CA ILE A 588 9.71 -24.36 -5.52
C ILE A 588 9.76 -24.44 -7.05
N ASP A 589 8.75 -23.89 -7.72
CA ASP A 589 8.73 -23.81 -9.18
C ASP A 589 9.96 -23.03 -9.68
N ALA A 590 10.31 -21.90 -9.05
CA ALA A 590 11.48 -21.11 -9.40
C ALA A 590 12.81 -21.87 -9.24
N PHE A 591 12.97 -22.66 -8.17
CA PHE A 591 14.13 -23.54 -8.01
C PHE A 591 14.19 -24.60 -9.12
N THR A 592 13.05 -25.23 -9.43
CA THR A 592 12.93 -26.29 -10.45
C THR A 592 13.26 -25.77 -11.86
N ASP A 593 12.80 -24.56 -12.17
CA ASP A 593 13.04 -23.90 -13.45
C ASP A 593 14.45 -23.27 -13.54
N GLY A 594 15.17 -23.18 -12.42
CA GLY A 594 16.48 -22.53 -12.35
C GLY A 594 16.42 -21.00 -12.47
N SER A 595 15.28 -20.41 -12.08
CA SER A 595 15.04 -18.95 -12.05
C SER A 595 15.52 -18.38 -10.73
N TYR A 596 16.84 -18.21 -10.58
CA TYR A 596 17.43 -17.80 -9.30
C TYR A 596 17.07 -16.37 -8.91
N SER A 597 16.88 -15.48 -9.88
CA SER A 597 16.32 -14.14 -9.63
C SER A 597 14.96 -14.19 -8.91
N SER A 598 14.09 -15.13 -9.31
CA SER A 598 12.80 -15.35 -8.63
C SER A 598 12.97 -16.01 -7.27
N VAL A 599 13.93 -16.93 -7.12
CA VAL A 599 14.26 -17.55 -5.82
C VAL A 599 14.64 -16.51 -4.77
N LEU A 600 15.32 -15.43 -5.16
CA LEU A 600 15.71 -14.36 -4.24
C LEU A 600 14.59 -13.35 -4.00
N THR A 601 13.84 -12.99 -5.04
CA THR A 601 12.82 -11.92 -4.96
C THR A 601 11.47 -12.37 -4.40
N VAL A 602 11.06 -13.63 -4.59
CA VAL A 602 9.79 -14.15 -4.06
C VAL A 602 9.74 -14.09 -2.53
N PRO A 603 10.78 -14.52 -1.79
CA PRO A 603 10.81 -14.39 -0.33
C PRO A 603 10.71 -12.94 0.14
N GLU A 604 11.51 -12.04 -0.45
CA GLU A 604 11.45 -10.61 -0.11
C GLU A 604 10.04 -10.04 -0.32
N TYR A 605 9.38 -10.41 -1.42
CA TYR A 605 8.02 -9.99 -1.71
C TYR A 605 7.02 -10.52 -0.66
N VAL A 606 7.11 -11.80 -0.30
CA VAL A 606 6.20 -12.43 0.67
C VAL A 606 6.39 -11.84 2.06
N GLU A 607 7.63 -11.59 2.49
CA GLU A 607 7.90 -10.92 3.76
C GLU A 607 7.35 -9.49 3.77
N LYS A 608 7.57 -8.71 2.71
CA LYS A 608 6.98 -7.36 2.57
C LYS A 608 5.45 -7.40 2.62
N LEU A 609 4.83 -8.42 2.03
CA LEU A 609 3.37 -8.61 2.02
C LEU A 609 2.83 -8.92 3.44
N ARG A 610 3.56 -9.70 4.25
CA ARG A 610 3.19 -10.00 5.65
C ARG A 610 3.12 -8.75 6.52
N VAL A 611 4.09 -7.84 6.35
CA VAL A 611 4.20 -6.57 7.09
C VAL A 611 3.63 -5.37 6.33
N SER A 612 2.67 -5.59 5.43
CA SER A 612 2.03 -4.50 4.68
C SER A 612 1.08 -3.67 5.57
N CYS A 613 1.20 -2.34 5.50
CA CYS A 613 0.23 -1.43 6.10
C CYS A 613 -1.19 -1.62 5.52
N THR A 614 -1.30 -1.96 4.23
CA THR A 614 -2.60 -2.19 3.57
C THR A 614 -3.31 -3.38 4.19
N ARG A 615 -2.57 -4.46 4.49
CA ARG A 615 -3.11 -5.64 5.18
C ARG A 615 -3.67 -5.27 6.55
N ALA A 616 -2.84 -4.64 7.39
CA ALA A 616 -3.22 -4.24 8.74
C ALA A 616 -4.45 -3.32 8.74
N LEU A 617 -4.44 -2.28 7.90
CA LEU A 617 -5.57 -1.35 7.84
C LEU A 617 -6.81 -1.96 7.20
N SER A 618 -6.70 -2.88 6.25
CA SER A 618 -7.89 -3.56 5.69
C SER A 618 -8.65 -4.35 6.76
N LEU A 619 -7.92 -4.96 7.71
CA LEU A 619 -8.51 -5.62 8.86
C LEU A 619 -9.17 -4.62 9.80
N VAL A 620 -8.47 -3.53 10.13
CA VAL A 620 -9.03 -2.44 10.94
C VAL A 620 -10.34 -1.92 10.34
N GLU A 621 -10.40 -1.71 9.03
CA GLU A 621 -11.62 -1.23 8.36
C GLU A 621 -12.76 -2.25 8.45
N SER A 622 -12.47 -3.55 8.30
CA SER A 622 -13.45 -4.65 8.48
C SER A 622 -13.99 -4.67 9.91
N VAL A 623 -13.11 -4.79 10.91
CA VAL A 623 -13.47 -4.89 12.33
C VAL A 623 -14.21 -3.65 12.79
N ARG A 624 -13.77 -2.46 12.37
CA ARG A 624 -14.44 -1.19 12.69
C ARG A 624 -15.84 -1.13 12.08
N SER A 625 -16.00 -1.50 10.82
CA SER A 625 -17.33 -1.52 10.17
C SER A 625 -18.30 -2.45 10.88
N GLU A 626 -17.86 -3.66 11.21
CA GLU A 626 -18.66 -4.64 11.95
C GLU A 626 -19.06 -4.12 13.34
N ARG A 627 -18.10 -3.56 14.08
CA ARG A 627 -18.34 -2.92 15.38
C ARG A 627 -19.32 -1.76 15.29
N LEU A 628 -19.19 -0.91 14.26
CA LEU A 628 -20.12 0.20 14.02
C LEU A 628 -21.55 -0.29 13.76
N LEU A 629 -21.72 -1.47 13.17
CA LEU A 629 -23.01 -2.09 12.88
C LEU A 629 -23.52 -3.01 14.01
N GLY A 630 -22.81 -3.08 15.14
CA GLY A 630 -23.20 -3.90 16.30
C GLY A 630 -23.00 -5.41 16.08
N LEU A 631 -22.13 -5.78 15.14
CA LEU A 631 -21.72 -7.17 14.93
C LEU A 631 -20.53 -7.50 15.85
N SER A 632 -20.52 -8.71 16.40
CA SER A 632 -19.43 -9.21 17.23
C SER A 632 -18.49 -10.04 16.38
N ASP A 633 -17.30 -9.51 16.10
CA ASP A 633 -16.19 -10.31 15.57
C ASP A 633 -15.38 -10.90 16.73
N THR A 634 -14.95 -12.15 16.58
CA THR A 634 -14.12 -12.88 17.56
C THR A 634 -12.64 -12.89 17.20
N ASP A 635 -12.26 -12.35 16.04
CA ASP A 635 -10.88 -12.39 15.57
C ASP A 635 -10.04 -11.30 16.25
N PHE A 636 -9.27 -11.70 17.26
CA PHE A 636 -8.19 -10.87 17.81
C PHE A 636 -7.03 -10.82 16.83
N PHE A 637 -6.63 -9.60 16.44
CA PHE A 637 -5.40 -9.46 15.66
C PHE A 637 -4.19 -9.65 16.56
N THR A 638 -3.62 -10.85 16.52
CA THR A 638 -2.48 -11.26 17.35
C THR A 638 -1.17 -11.37 16.56
N GLU A 639 -1.22 -11.22 15.24
CA GLU A 639 -0.05 -11.42 14.38
C GLU A 639 0.98 -10.29 14.45
N THR A 640 0.56 -9.04 14.68
CA THR A 640 1.47 -7.90 14.71
C THR A 640 1.89 -7.56 16.14
N ARG A 641 3.19 -7.67 16.41
CA ARG A 641 3.83 -7.27 17.68
C ARG A 641 4.40 -5.85 17.57
N ASP A 642 4.61 -5.18 18.70
CA ASP A 642 5.23 -3.84 18.77
C ASP A 642 6.57 -3.72 18.02
N GLY A 643 7.36 -4.81 17.97
CA GLY A 643 8.65 -4.85 17.27
C GLY A 643 8.54 -4.93 15.74
N THR A 644 7.34 -5.09 15.20
CA THR A 644 7.11 -5.26 13.76
C THR A 644 7.10 -3.89 13.07
N SER A 645 7.96 -3.70 12.06
CA SER A 645 7.96 -2.52 11.21
C SER A 645 7.14 -2.75 9.95
N MET A 646 5.98 -2.11 9.84
CA MET A 646 5.11 -2.21 8.68
C MET A 646 5.49 -1.22 7.56
N ASN A 647 5.27 -1.63 6.31
CA ASN A 647 5.69 -0.88 5.12
C ASN A 647 4.49 -0.27 4.36
N GLU A 648 4.64 0.97 3.87
CA GLU A 648 3.73 1.59 2.91
C GLU A 648 4.21 1.24 1.49
N ILE A 649 3.33 0.66 0.66
CA ILE A 649 3.68 0.24 -0.70
C ILE A 649 2.73 0.77 -1.79
N ILE A 650 2.05 1.88 -1.51
CA ILE A 650 1.01 2.41 -2.40
C ILE A 650 1.64 2.86 -3.72
N ASP A 651 1.07 2.40 -4.85
CA ASP A 651 1.49 2.83 -6.18
C ASP A 651 0.71 4.07 -6.62
N TYR A 652 1.33 5.24 -6.46
CA TYR A 652 0.80 6.51 -6.98
C TYR A 652 1.19 6.77 -8.45
N GLY A 653 2.01 5.91 -9.08
CA GLY A 653 2.43 6.07 -10.47
C GLY A 653 1.27 5.99 -11.46
N SER A 654 0.21 5.26 -11.09
CA SER A 654 -1.04 5.21 -11.86
C SER A 654 -1.87 6.50 -11.76
N PHE A 655 -1.58 7.38 -10.80
CA PHE A 655 -2.32 8.62 -10.58
C PHE A 655 -1.73 9.76 -11.42
N PRO A 656 -2.56 10.50 -12.20
CA PRO A 656 -2.07 11.63 -12.99
C PRO A 656 -1.39 12.70 -12.12
N SER A 657 -0.13 13.03 -12.45
CA SER A 657 0.71 13.95 -11.68
C SER A 657 1.32 15.01 -12.60
N TRP A 658 0.74 16.22 -12.59
CA TRP A 658 1.18 17.34 -13.44
C TRP A 658 1.61 18.60 -12.65
N ASN A 659 1.77 18.47 -11.33
CA ASN A 659 2.14 19.57 -10.43
C ASN A 659 3.67 19.74 -10.36
N HIS A 660 4.13 20.93 -10.00
CA HIS A 660 5.49 21.17 -9.51
C HIS A 660 5.72 20.44 -8.17
N SER A 661 6.90 19.87 -7.91
CA SER A 661 7.16 19.07 -6.69
C SER A 661 7.02 19.85 -5.39
N ALA A 662 7.26 21.16 -5.43
CA ALA A 662 7.03 22.08 -4.32
C ALA A 662 5.55 22.21 -3.89
N THR A 663 4.60 21.78 -4.71
CA THR A 663 3.17 21.74 -4.37
C THR A 663 2.74 20.28 -4.13
N PRO A 664 1.96 19.98 -3.07
CA PRO A 664 1.42 18.65 -2.82
C PRO A 664 0.68 18.10 -4.04
N ALA A 665 0.95 16.84 -4.39
CA ALA A 665 0.34 16.20 -5.54
C ALA A 665 -1.19 16.08 -5.39
N VAL A 666 -1.92 15.99 -6.51
CA VAL A 666 -3.40 15.95 -6.49
C VAL A 666 -3.94 14.83 -5.60
N TYR A 667 -3.36 13.62 -5.67
CA TYR A 667 -3.77 12.50 -4.81
C TYR A 667 -3.53 12.78 -3.31
N GLN A 668 -2.55 13.60 -2.94
CA GLN A 668 -2.34 14.00 -1.54
C GLN A 668 -3.39 15.01 -1.09
N ARG A 669 -3.93 15.84 -2.01
CA ARG A 669 -4.97 16.83 -1.71
C ARG A 669 -6.35 16.19 -1.57
N LEU A 670 -6.65 15.19 -2.40
CA LEU A 670 -7.98 14.57 -2.46
C LEU A 670 -8.24 13.54 -1.37
N ARG A 671 -7.21 12.80 -0.93
CA ARG A 671 -7.35 11.74 0.08
C ARG A 671 -7.99 12.24 1.37
N LEU A 672 -8.60 11.31 2.10
CA LEU A 672 -9.28 11.56 3.38
C LEU A 672 -8.29 11.88 4.53
N GLY A 673 -7.01 11.56 4.35
CA GLY A 673 -5.97 11.80 5.35
C GLY A 673 -4.58 11.42 4.83
N PRO A 674 -3.56 11.46 5.69
CA PRO A 674 -2.23 10.91 5.39
C PRO A 674 -2.30 9.42 4.99
N ALA A 675 -1.32 8.98 4.22
CA ALA A 675 -1.21 7.60 3.79
C ALA A 675 -1.08 6.63 4.99
N PRO A 676 -1.49 5.35 4.83
CA PRO A 676 -1.09 4.26 5.71
C PRO A 676 0.39 4.33 6.11
N SER A 677 0.69 4.12 7.39
CA SER A 677 2.06 4.12 7.90
C SER A 677 2.19 3.17 9.07
N ASN A 678 3.42 2.77 9.40
CA ASN A 678 3.71 1.91 10.56
C ASN A 678 3.04 2.44 11.84
N VAL A 679 3.23 3.73 12.12
CA VAL A 679 2.68 4.39 13.32
C VAL A 679 1.15 4.34 13.32
N ARG A 680 0.50 4.76 12.23
CA ARG A 680 -0.96 4.80 12.16
C ARG A 680 -1.57 3.39 12.21
N ALA A 681 -0.94 2.40 11.58
CA ALA A 681 -1.41 1.02 11.58
C ALA A 681 -1.38 0.43 13.01
N HIS A 682 -0.27 0.60 13.73
CA HIS A 682 -0.17 0.18 15.15
C HIS A 682 -1.20 0.89 16.03
N LEU A 683 -1.31 2.21 15.95
CA LEU A 683 -2.30 2.97 16.73
C LEU A 683 -3.74 2.53 16.44
N SER A 684 -4.06 2.24 15.18
CA SER A 684 -5.40 1.78 14.79
C SER A 684 -5.70 0.38 15.32
N LEU A 685 -4.73 -0.54 15.25
CA LEU A 685 -4.87 -1.89 15.80
C LEU A 685 -5.04 -1.86 17.33
N LEU A 686 -4.24 -1.05 18.02
CA LEU A 686 -4.35 -0.85 19.47
C LEU A 686 -5.71 -0.25 19.86
N ALA A 687 -6.23 0.67 19.06
CA ALA A 687 -7.54 1.26 19.31
C ALA A 687 -8.68 0.24 19.12
N GLU A 688 -8.64 -0.62 18.09
CA GLU A 688 -9.64 -1.68 17.95
C GLU A 688 -9.50 -2.73 19.07
N ALA A 689 -8.27 -3.09 19.47
CA ALA A 689 -8.02 -3.97 20.61
C ALA A 689 -8.57 -3.40 21.93
N LEU A 690 -8.41 -2.10 22.15
CA LEU A 690 -9.00 -1.40 23.30
C LEU A 690 -10.53 -1.53 23.29
N GLN A 691 -11.16 -1.22 22.15
CA GLN A 691 -12.62 -1.27 22.02
C GLN A 691 -13.15 -2.68 22.30
N GLN A 692 -12.54 -3.70 21.68
CA GLN A 692 -12.89 -5.11 21.90
C GLN A 692 -12.74 -5.53 23.37
N THR A 693 -11.64 -5.13 24.01
CA THR A 693 -11.36 -5.45 25.43
C THR A 693 -12.40 -4.84 26.37
N LEU A 694 -12.79 -3.58 26.12
CA LEU A 694 -13.80 -2.89 26.93
C LEU A 694 -15.22 -3.44 26.70
N SER A 695 -15.49 -3.99 25.52
CA SER A 695 -16.77 -4.64 25.19
C SER A 695 -16.83 -6.14 25.52
N TYR A 696 -15.76 -6.73 26.06
CA TYR A 696 -15.69 -8.15 26.31
C TYR A 696 -16.79 -8.61 27.28
N THR A 697 -17.56 -9.61 26.85
CA THR A 697 -18.54 -10.32 27.69
C THR A 697 -18.21 -11.82 27.69
N PRO A 698 -18.12 -12.46 28.86
CA PRO A 698 -17.78 -13.88 28.93
C PRO A 698 -18.91 -14.75 28.30
N PRO A 699 -18.57 -15.85 27.59
CA PRO A 699 -19.55 -16.72 26.94
C PRO A 699 -20.60 -17.29 27.90
N SER A 700 -21.88 -17.22 27.51
CA SER A 700 -23.02 -17.64 28.35
C SER A 700 -23.09 -19.13 28.66
N PHE A 701 -22.37 -19.98 27.93
CA PHE A 701 -22.35 -21.44 28.10
C PHE A 701 -21.52 -21.93 29.30
N TYR A 702 -20.67 -21.07 29.87
CA TYR A 702 -20.03 -21.32 31.15
C TYR A 702 -20.75 -20.49 32.22
N LYS A 703 -21.47 -21.15 33.13
CA LYS A 703 -21.78 -20.53 34.43
C LYS A 703 -20.45 -20.39 35.18
N VAL A 704 -19.78 -19.26 34.96
CA VAL A 704 -18.50 -18.97 35.57
C VAL A 704 -18.68 -18.95 37.10
N PRO A 705 -18.00 -19.82 37.86
CA PRO A 705 -17.96 -19.73 39.32
C PRO A 705 -17.46 -18.33 39.73
N LEU A 706 -17.76 -17.85 40.95
CA LEU A 706 -17.29 -16.54 41.44
C LEU A 706 -15.78 -16.28 41.18
N ALA A 707 -14.97 -17.34 41.15
CA ALA A 707 -13.54 -17.31 40.84
C ALA A 707 -13.20 -16.88 39.39
N GLY A 708 -13.99 -17.23 38.38
CA GLY A 708 -13.68 -16.85 36.99
C GLY A 708 -14.04 -15.40 36.66
N SER A 709 -15.02 -14.79 37.36
CA SER A 709 -15.30 -13.35 37.27
C SER A 709 -14.12 -12.47 37.73
N VAL A 710 -13.26 -13.01 38.62
CA VAL A 710 -12.02 -12.35 39.05
C VAL A 710 -10.92 -12.49 38.00
N ALA A 711 -10.82 -13.67 37.35
CA ALA A 711 -9.86 -13.90 36.27
C ALA A 711 -10.15 -13.00 35.05
N ASP A 712 -11.42 -12.82 34.67
CA ASP A 712 -11.84 -11.93 33.59
C ASP A 712 -11.48 -10.46 33.87
N GLN A 713 -11.70 -9.99 35.10
CA GLN A 713 -11.32 -8.63 35.50
C GLN A 713 -9.81 -8.43 35.45
N LYS A 714 -9.05 -9.42 35.93
CA LYS A 714 -7.60 -9.40 35.91
C LYS A 714 -7.07 -9.38 34.47
N TYR A 715 -7.64 -10.19 33.58
CA TYR A 715 -7.34 -10.17 32.14
C TYR A 715 -7.53 -8.77 31.54
N VAL A 716 -8.70 -8.16 31.75
CA VAL A 716 -8.98 -6.81 31.23
C VAL A 716 -7.97 -5.78 31.76
N ILE A 717 -7.67 -5.79 33.07
CA ILE A 717 -6.70 -4.86 33.67
C ILE A 717 -5.29 -5.05 33.09
N GLU A 718 -4.80 -6.29 33.04
CA GLU A 718 -3.45 -6.59 32.53
C GLU A 718 -3.33 -6.26 31.04
N TYR A 719 -4.33 -6.62 30.24
CA TYR A 719 -4.31 -6.38 28.80
C TYR A 719 -4.43 -4.89 28.47
N LEU A 720 -5.28 -4.12 29.18
CA LEU A 720 -5.33 -2.67 29.04
C LEU A 720 -4.01 -1.99 29.45
N GLY A 721 -3.34 -2.50 30.49
CA GLY A 721 -1.99 -2.06 30.86
C GLY A 721 -0.95 -2.31 29.75
N GLN A 722 -1.02 -3.46 29.07
CA GLN A 722 -0.18 -3.75 27.91
C GLN A 722 -0.48 -2.80 26.74
N ILE A 723 -1.76 -2.59 26.42
CA ILE A 723 -2.19 -1.64 25.37
C ILE A 723 -1.68 -0.23 25.65
N ALA A 724 -1.77 0.25 26.90
CA ALA A 724 -1.26 1.57 27.31
C ALA A 724 0.26 1.70 27.05
N ASN A 725 1.03 0.66 27.40
CA ASN A 725 2.47 0.63 27.13
C ASN A 725 2.76 0.67 25.63
N SER A 726 2.01 -0.07 24.82
CA SER A 726 2.17 -0.04 23.35
C SER A 726 1.81 1.33 22.75
N PHE A 727 0.73 1.98 23.19
CA PHE A 727 0.38 3.33 22.75
C PHE A 727 1.51 4.33 23.00
N SER A 728 2.18 4.25 24.16
CA SER A 728 3.29 5.15 24.51
C SER A 728 4.48 5.08 23.54
N LYS A 729 4.65 3.96 22.82
CA LYS A 729 5.71 3.78 21.82
C LYS A 729 5.40 4.46 20.49
N PHE A 730 4.12 4.55 20.11
CA PHE A 730 3.70 4.99 18.78
C PHE A 730 3.06 6.38 18.73
N LEU A 731 2.51 6.89 19.83
CA LEU A 731 1.98 8.26 19.89
C LEU A 731 3.03 9.35 19.60
N PRO A 732 4.31 9.23 20.04
CA PRO A 732 5.33 10.20 19.67
C PRO A 732 5.50 10.29 18.13
N GLY A 733 5.25 11.47 17.56
CA GLY A 733 5.37 11.71 16.12
C GLY A 733 4.14 11.36 15.28
N ALA A 734 3.04 10.90 15.90
CA ALA A 734 1.81 10.51 15.21
C ALA A 734 1.11 11.68 14.47
N ALA A 735 1.30 12.93 14.90
CA ALA A 735 0.63 14.10 14.33
C ALA A 735 0.81 14.27 12.81
N SER A 736 1.96 13.88 12.26
CA SER A 736 2.22 13.95 10.81
C SER A 736 1.64 12.77 10.01
N ARG A 737 1.20 11.71 10.71
CA ARG A 737 0.79 10.42 10.15
C ARG A 737 -0.71 10.13 10.31
N CYS A 738 -1.40 10.95 11.09
CA CYS A 738 -2.82 10.81 11.42
C CYS A 738 -3.60 12.04 10.92
N THR A 739 -4.91 11.89 10.72
CA THR A 739 -5.79 13.05 10.58
C THR A 739 -5.90 13.81 11.91
N GLU A 740 -6.34 15.07 11.85
CA GLU A 740 -6.60 15.89 13.04
C GLU A 740 -7.66 15.28 13.99
N SER A 741 -8.51 14.37 13.49
CA SER A 741 -9.49 13.65 14.29
C SER A 741 -8.98 12.28 14.78
N GLU A 742 -8.05 11.65 14.06
CA GLU A 742 -7.39 10.40 14.48
C GLU A 742 -6.51 10.62 15.70
N LEU A 743 -5.72 11.70 15.73
CA LEU A 743 -4.78 11.95 16.82
C LEU A 743 -5.48 12.06 18.20
N PRO A 744 -6.50 12.93 18.39
CA PRO A 744 -7.14 13.03 19.70
C PRO A 744 -7.93 11.77 20.08
N TYR A 745 -8.41 10.99 19.10
CA TYR A 745 -9.00 9.67 19.37
C TYR A 745 -7.96 8.70 19.97
N PHE A 746 -6.77 8.60 19.35
CA PHE A 746 -5.70 7.73 19.86
C PHE A 746 -5.14 8.20 21.21
N GLU A 747 -5.06 9.52 21.43
CA GLU A 747 -4.69 10.08 22.74
C GLU A 747 -5.71 9.69 23.81
N VAL A 748 -7.01 9.88 23.55
CA VAL A 748 -8.07 9.46 24.50
C VAL A 748 -8.06 7.95 24.71
N ALA A 749 -7.88 7.14 23.67
CA ALA A 749 -7.76 5.69 23.78
C ALA A 749 -6.61 5.28 24.72
N SER A 750 -5.44 5.92 24.59
CA SER A 750 -4.28 5.70 25.47
C SER A 750 -4.55 6.12 26.92
N LEU A 751 -5.20 7.28 27.12
CA LEU A 751 -5.60 7.75 28.45
C LEU A 751 -6.59 6.78 29.12
N LEU A 752 -7.55 6.24 28.35
CA LEU A 752 -8.51 5.25 28.85
C LEU A 752 -7.85 3.91 29.18
N ALA A 753 -6.93 3.44 28.34
CA ALA A 753 -6.13 2.23 28.59
C ALA A 753 -5.31 2.35 29.89
N SER A 754 -4.93 3.56 30.27
CA SER A 754 -4.24 3.85 31.54
C SER A 754 -5.20 4.06 32.72
N LEU A 755 -6.34 4.72 32.48
CA LEU A 755 -7.32 5.07 33.51
C LEU A 755 -7.97 3.83 34.14
N VAL A 756 -8.31 2.83 33.31
CA VAL A 756 -9.02 1.64 33.78
C VAL A 756 -8.17 0.81 34.76
N PRO A 757 -6.91 0.43 34.45
CA PRO A 757 -6.01 -0.20 35.42
C PRO A 757 -5.74 0.66 36.64
N LEU A 758 -5.56 1.98 36.47
CA LEU A 758 -5.32 2.91 37.57
C LEU A 758 -6.46 2.90 38.61
N CYS A 759 -7.72 2.83 38.15
CA CYS A 759 -8.88 2.71 39.03
C CYS A 759 -9.01 1.32 39.69
N ALA A 760 -8.31 0.30 39.18
CA ALA A 760 -8.26 -1.01 39.80
C ALA A 760 -7.14 -1.14 40.85
N ASP A 761 -6.08 -0.32 40.74
CA ASP A 761 -4.89 -0.35 41.60
C ASP A 761 -4.96 0.60 42.81
N ARG A 762 -4.11 0.32 43.81
CA ARG A 762 -4.03 1.09 45.07
C ARG A 762 -2.91 2.14 45.01
N VAL A 763 -3.13 3.21 44.25
CA VAL A 763 -2.12 4.28 44.07
C VAL A 763 -2.38 5.46 45.02
N THR A 764 -1.31 5.99 45.62
CA THR A 764 -1.35 7.23 46.40
C THR A 764 -1.64 8.44 45.50
N GLY A 765 -2.55 9.33 45.89
CA GLY A 765 -2.93 10.49 45.05
C GLY A 765 -3.91 10.17 43.93
N LEU A 766 -4.61 9.02 43.98
CA LEU A 766 -5.56 8.56 42.96
C LEU A 766 -6.56 9.63 42.50
N ASN A 767 -7.11 10.43 43.43
CA ASN A 767 -8.11 11.45 43.08
C ASN A 767 -7.55 12.53 42.16
N GLU A 768 -6.32 12.98 42.39
CA GLU A 768 -5.66 14.01 41.57
C GLU A 768 -5.33 13.48 40.18
N LEU A 769 -4.78 12.26 40.10
CA LEU A 769 -4.45 11.60 38.83
C LEU A 769 -5.70 11.34 37.99
N VAL A 770 -6.78 10.82 38.61
CA VAL A 770 -8.04 10.59 37.90
C VAL A 770 -8.62 11.92 37.43
N ALA A 771 -8.61 12.98 38.27
CA ALA A 771 -9.12 14.29 37.87
C ALA A 771 -8.37 14.86 36.66
N GLN A 772 -7.05 14.73 36.59
CA GLN A 772 -6.24 15.13 35.45
C GLN A 772 -6.62 14.36 34.18
N LEU A 773 -6.69 13.03 34.26
CA LEU A 773 -7.05 12.18 33.13
C LEU A 773 -8.47 12.45 32.64
N THR A 774 -9.46 12.50 33.54
CA THR A 774 -10.85 12.78 33.18
C THR A 774 -11.02 14.18 32.61
N GLY A 775 -10.26 15.17 33.13
CA GLY A 775 -10.25 16.53 32.61
C GLY A 775 -9.73 16.59 31.18
N ALA A 776 -8.62 15.92 30.88
CA ALA A 776 -8.06 15.82 29.53
C ALA A 776 -9.01 15.11 28.55
N ILE A 777 -9.62 13.99 28.97
CA ILE A 777 -10.59 13.25 28.15
C ILE A 777 -11.81 14.11 27.84
N THR A 778 -12.36 14.81 28.84
CA THR A 778 -13.52 15.70 28.66
C THR A 778 -13.18 16.85 27.72
N ALA A 779 -12.02 17.49 27.90
CA ALA A 779 -11.58 18.58 27.03
C ALA A 779 -11.42 18.13 25.57
N SER A 780 -10.90 16.93 25.33
CA SER A 780 -10.77 16.35 23.98
C SER A 780 -12.14 16.09 23.33
N LEU A 781 -13.07 15.46 24.06
CA LEU A 781 -14.45 15.23 23.59
C LEU A 781 -15.16 16.54 23.23
N GLU A 782 -15.06 17.55 24.10
CA GLU A 782 -15.69 18.86 23.87
C GLU A 782 -15.06 19.61 22.71
N SER A 783 -13.74 19.53 22.54
CA SER A 783 -13.03 20.13 21.40
C SER A 783 -13.49 19.52 20.07
N GLN A 784 -13.52 18.18 19.99
CA GLN A 784 -14.02 17.46 18.81
C GLN A 784 -15.49 17.79 18.51
N ARG A 785 -16.33 17.90 19.55
CA ARG A 785 -17.76 18.23 19.42
C ARG A 785 -17.98 19.68 18.96
N GLY A 786 -17.28 20.63 19.57
CA GLY A 786 -17.37 22.05 19.24
C GLY A 786 -16.96 22.35 17.80
N TYR A 787 -15.95 21.64 17.29
CA TYR A 787 -15.52 21.72 15.88
C TYR A 787 -16.69 21.44 14.92
N LEU A 788 -17.42 20.33 15.13
CA LEU A 788 -18.47 19.87 14.23
C LEU A 788 -19.76 20.70 14.36
N ALA A 789 -20.02 21.28 15.54
CA ALA A 789 -21.18 22.12 15.77
C ALA A 789 -21.24 23.35 14.85
N ALA A 790 -20.08 23.87 14.42
CA ALA A 790 -19.97 25.03 13.53
C ALA A 790 -20.76 24.85 12.22
N PHE A 791 -20.76 23.64 11.65
CA PHE A 791 -21.43 23.31 10.38
C PHE A 791 -22.93 23.08 10.51
N THR A 792 -23.49 23.16 11.72
CA THR A 792 -24.90 22.84 11.97
C THR A 792 -25.73 24.04 12.43
N SER A 793 -25.11 25.23 12.43
CA SER A 793 -25.72 26.48 12.86
C SER A 793 -26.79 27.02 11.89
N LYS A 794 -26.69 26.72 10.58
CA LYS A 794 -27.68 27.09 9.55
C LYS A 794 -27.85 25.98 8.53
N SER A 795 -29.10 25.68 8.15
CA SER A 795 -29.42 24.71 7.10
C SER A 795 -29.24 25.36 5.72
N ASP A 796 -28.03 25.33 5.20
CA ASP A 796 -27.70 25.70 3.81
C ASP A 796 -26.87 24.60 3.13
N ILE A 797 -26.86 24.62 1.80
CA ILE A 797 -26.17 23.59 1.01
C ILE A 797 -24.66 23.53 1.27
N GLY A 798 -24.03 24.67 1.58
CA GLY A 798 -22.60 24.73 1.87
C GLY A 798 -22.24 24.02 3.18
N ASN A 799 -23.06 24.24 4.21
CA ASN A 799 -22.97 23.56 5.50
C ASN A 799 -23.28 22.06 5.36
N THR A 800 -24.30 21.68 4.58
CA THR A 800 -24.58 20.26 4.26
C THR A 800 -23.36 19.61 3.59
N MET A 801 -22.71 20.28 2.63
CA MET A 801 -21.51 19.75 1.97
C MET A 801 -20.31 19.63 2.92
N SER A 802 -20.10 20.64 3.76
CA SER A 802 -19.02 20.64 4.77
C SER A 802 -19.20 19.51 5.79
N LEU A 803 -20.45 19.20 6.13
CA LEU A 803 -20.79 18.09 7.01
C LEU A 803 -20.58 16.72 6.34
N PHE A 804 -20.89 16.56 5.05
CA PHE A 804 -20.53 15.37 4.27
C PHE A 804 -19.02 15.12 4.22
N GLN A 805 -18.23 16.18 4.03
CA GLN A 805 -16.76 16.11 4.07
C GLN A 805 -16.21 15.81 5.48
N SER A 806 -17.05 15.90 6.52
CA SER A 806 -16.69 15.68 7.92
C SER A 806 -17.17 14.34 8.50
N LEU A 807 -17.68 13.41 7.68
CA LEU A 807 -18.16 12.10 8.16
C LEU A 807 -17.09 11.29 8.91
N HIS A 808 -15.84 11.30 8.43
CA HIS A 808 -14.71 10.68 9.13
C HIS A 808 -14.56 11.23 10.56
N ARG A 809 -14.66 12.56 10.73
CA ARG A 809 -14.57 13.23 12.03
C ARG A 809 -15.73 12.85 12.95
N ILE A 810 -16.94 12.69 12.40
CA ILE A 810 -18.12 12.24 13.16
C ILE A 810 -17.91 10.82 13.71
N VAL A 811 -17.38 9.90 12.90
CA VAL A 811 -17.12 8.52 13.36
C VAL A 811 -16.05 8.48 14.43
N LEU A 812 -14.99 9.28 14.31
CA LEU A 812 -13.95 9.31 15.34
C LEU A 812 -14.41 9.95 16.66
N LEU A 813 -15.27 10.97 16.62
CA LEU A 813 -15.92 11.46 17.83
C LEU A 813 -16.84 10.39 18.44
N ARG A 814 -17.60 9.65 17.61
CA ARG A 814 -18.43 8.53 18.06
C ARG A 814 -17.59 7.44 18.72
N ASP A 815 -16.50 7.02 18.10
CA ASP A 815 -15.62 5.97 18.64
C ASP A 815 -14.91 6.42 19.92
N THR A 816 -14.50 7.68 20.00
CA THR A 816 -14.01 8.31 21.23
C THR A 816 -15.07 8.23 22.33
N ALA A 817 -16.31 8.65 22.05
CA ALA A 817 -17.40 8.64 23.02
C ALA A 817 -17.79 7.22 23.45
N VAL A 818 -17.83 6.24 22.54
CA VAL A 818 -18.09 4.83 22.90
C VAL A 818 -16.98 4.26 23.78
N ALA A 819 -15.71 4.53 23.49
CA ALA A 819 -14.61 4.09 24.35
C ALA A 819 -14.75 4.67 25.76
N VAL A 820 -15.02 5.98 25.87
CA VAL A 820 -15.22 6.67 27.15
C VAL A 820 -16.42 6.10 27.91
N LYS A 821 -17.53 5.85 27.23
CA LYS A 821 -18.73 5.25 27.82
C LYS A 821 -18.45 3.84 28.35
N ASN A 822 -17.85 2.97 27.54
CA ASN A 822 -17.57 1.58 27.91
C ASN A 822 -16.56 1.51 29.08
N ALA A 823 -15.50 2.31 29.04
CA ALA A 823 -14.54 2.40 30.14
C ALA A 823 -15.21 2.90 31.43
N SER A 824 -16.06 3.93 31.35
CA SER A 824 -16.78 4.45 32.51
C SER A 824 -17.73 3.41 33.11
N GLN A 825 -18.47 2.68 32.26
CA GLN A 825 -19.37 1.59 32.68
C GLN A 825 -18.61 0.43 33.31
N TRP A 826 -17.45 0.06 32.74
CA TRP A 826 -16.59 -0.98 33.28
C TRP A 826 -16.09 -0.61 34.68
N ILE A 827 -15.57 0.62 34.87
CA ILE A 827 -15.05 1.09 36.16
C ILE A 827 -16.17 1.12 37.23
N VAL A 828 -17.36 1.62 36.88
CA VAL A 828 -18.51 1.62 37.80
C VAL A 828 -18.93 0.19 38.17
N SER A 829 -18.96 -0.73 37.20
CA SER A 829 -19.31 -2.13 37.43
C SER A 829 -18.26 -2.85 38.28
N TYR A 830 -16.97 -2.58 38.04
CA TYR A 830 -15.86 -3.10 38.84
C TYR A 830 -16.00 -2.68 40.31
N LYS A 831 -16.30 -1.40 40.56
CA LYS A 831 -16.52 -0.87 41.90
C LYS A 831 -17.69 -1.54 42.63
N GLU A 832 -18.84 -1.71 41.99
CA GLU A 832 -19.97 -2.40 42.65
C GLU A 832 -19.63 -3.84 43.01
N LYS A 833 -18.89 -4.57 42.16
CA LYS A 833 -18.38 -5.91 42.48
C LYS A 833 -17.36 -5.90 43.63
N GLN A 834 -16.46 -4.91 43.70
CA GLN A 834 -15.53 -4.79 44.84
C GLN A 834 -16.25 -4.47 46.15
N LYS A 835 -17.30 -3.65 46.10
CA LYS A 835 -18.13 -3.34 47.27
C LYS A 835 -18.88 -4.57 47.80
N GLU A 836 -19.32 -5.46 46.91
CA GLU A 836 -19.91 -6.74 47.29
C GLU A 836 -18.88 -7.68 47.94
N ARG A 837 -17.64 -7.68 47.44
CA ARG A 837 -16.52 -8.49 47.94
C ARG A 837 -15.96 -8.01 49.28
N ASP A 838 -15.79 -6.71 49.46
CA ASP A 838 -15.20 -6.09 50.65
C ASP A 838 -16.15 -5.08 51.30
N ARG A 839 -16.88 -5.55 52.30
CA ARG A 839 -17.82 -4.73 53.08
C ARG A 839 -17.13 -3.75 54.03
N SER A 840 -15.80 -3.86 54.25
CA SER A 840 -15.05 -2.92 55.09
C SER A 840 -14.91 -1.54 54.43
N GLY A 841 -15.13 -1.47 53.11
CA GLY A 841 -15.01 -0.26 52.32
C GLY A 841 -13.58 0.12 51.96
N GLN A 842 -12.58 -0.63 52.41
CA GLN A 842 -11.16 -0.32 52.15
C GLN A 842 -10.74 -0.57 50.70
N SER A 843 -11.41 -1.48 49.97
CA SER A 843 -11.14 -1.72 48.55
C SER A 843 -12.03 -0.92 47.59
N ASN A 844 -12.81 0.03 48.07
CA ASN A 844 -13.73 0.81 47.24
C ASN A 844 -13.08 2.07 46.67
N LEU A 845 -13.51 2.48 45.47
CA LEU A 845 -13.13 3.77 44.90
C LEU A 845 -13.69 4.95 45.73
N PRO A 846 -12.92 6.04 45.91
CA PRO A 846 -13.38 7.26 46.55
C PRO A 846 -14.64 7.85 45.88
N LYS A 847 -15.52 8.51 46.66
CA LYS A 847 -16.77 9.08 46.13
C LYS A 847 -16.53 10.11 45.02
N ASP A 848 -15.50 10.94 45.16
CA ASP A 848 -15.16 11.98 44.18
C ASP A 848 -14.69 11.37 42.85
N VAL A 849 -13.86 10.33 42.91
CA VAL A 849 -13.43 9.54 41.75
C VAL A 849 -14.65 8.95 41.03
N VAL A 850 -15.59 8.35 41.77
CA VAL A 850 -16.82 7.81 41.18
C VAL A 850 -17.68 8.90 40.52
N ALA A 851 -17.74 10.10 41.11
CA ALA A 851 -18.47 11.22 40.51
C ALA A 851 -17.83 11.69 39.19
N GLN A 852 -16.50 11.78 39.14
CA GLN A 852 -15.74 12.12 37.92
C GLN A 852 -15.96 11.09 36.80
N ILE A 853 -15.88 9.79 37.11
CA ILE A 853 -16.12 8.71 36.13
C ILE A 853 -17.57 8.73 35.61
N LYS A 854 -18.56 8.99 36.48
CA LYS A 854 -19.95 9.12 36.04
C LYS A 854 -20.15 10.34 35.13
N ALA A 855 -19.47 11.45 35.41
CA ALA A 855 -19.52 12.64 34.56
C ALA A 855 -18.96 12.37 33.16
N LEU A 856 -17.88 11.58 33.04
CA LEU A 856 -17.38 11.11 31.74
C LEU A 856 -18.43 10.33 30.95
N GLY A 857 -19.13 9.40 31.60
CA GLY A 857 -20.21 8.64 30.97
C GLY A 857 -21.34 9.54 30.44
N VAL A 858 -21.72 10.58 31.20
CA VAL A 858 -22.73 11.56 30.77
C VAL A 858 -22.27 12.37 29.56
N ALA A 859 -21.03 12.88 29.59
CA ALA A 859 -20.46 13.62 28.47
C ALA A 859 -20.39 12.76 27.19
N ALA A 860 -20.01 11.49 27.32
CA ALA A 860 -20.00 10.54 26.23
C ALA A 860 -21.41 10.29 25.64
N ASP A 861 -22.42 10.07 26.47
CA ASP A 861 -23.81 9.89 26.00
C ASP A 861 -24.35 11.16 25.29
N GLU A 862 -23.95 12.35 25.73
CA GLU A 862 -24.31 13.61 25.08
C GLU A 862 -23.65 13.74 23.70
N ALA A 863 -22.35 13.43 23.59
CA ALA A 863 -21.63 13.41 22.32
C ALA A 863 -22.25 12.41 21.33
N LEU A 864 -22.61 11.20 21.76
CA LEU A 864 -23.25 10.18 20.92
C LEU A 864 -24.61 10.64 20.38
N LYS A 865 -25.45 11.25 21.23
CA LYS A 865 -26.73 11.84 20.80
C LYS A 865 -26.52 12.95 19.77
N GLN A 866 -25.49 13.78 19.96
CA GLN A 866 -25.16 14.86 19.03
C GLN A 866 -24.73 14.30 17.66
N CYS A 867 -23.83 13.32 17.63
CA CYS A 867 -23.41 12.66 16.38
C CYS A 867 -24.60 12.07 15.61
N ARG A 868 -25.49 11.36 16.30
CA ARG A 868 -26.71 10.81 15.70
C ARG A 868 -27.60 11.92 15.11
N THR A 869 -27.72 13.05 15.81
CA THR A 869 -28.52 14.19 15.35
C THR A 869 -27.98 14.78 14.04
N TRP A 870 -26.65 14.91 13.91
CA TRP A 870 -26.03 15.39 12.67
C TRP A 870 -26.27 14.47 11.47
N ILE A 871 -26.18 13.15 11.65
CA ILE A 871 -26.49 12.17 10.59
C ILE A 871 -27.97 12.19 10.21
N MET A 872 -28.87 12.33 11.19
CA MET A 872 -30.30 12.49 10.92
C MET A 872 -30.60 13.77 10.14
N GLN A 873 -29.89 14.86 10.44
CA GLN A 873 -30.01 16.12 9.71
C GLN A 873 -29.59 15.95 8.25
N LEU A 874 -28.43 15.33 7.96
CA LEU A 874 -28.01 15.00 6.58
C LEU A 874 -29.05 14.15 5.83
N THR A 875 -29.62 13.16 6.53
CA THR A 875 -30.66 12.28 5.97
C THR A 875 -31.91 13.08 5.61
N LYS A 876 -32.30 14.05 6.43
CA LYS A 876 -33.43 14.94 6.16
C LYS A 876 -33.15 15.88 4.98
N ASP A 877 -31.96 16.48 4.95
CA ASP A 877 -31.56 17.45 3.92
C ASP A 877 -31.49 16.83 2.51
N THR A 878 -31.22 15.53 2.43
CA THR A 878 -31.17 14.79 1.17
C THR A 878 -32.47 14.08 0.78
N LYS A 879 -33.48 14.04 1.65
CA LYS A 879 -34.72 13.27 1.42
C LYS A 879 -35.65 13.91 0.38
N SER A 880 -35.70 15.24 0.32
CA SER A 880 -36.63 15.99 -0.53
C SER A 880 -36.19 15.99 -2.00
N GLY A 881 -36.71 15.05 -2.79
CA GLY A 881 -36.46 14.98 -4.23
C GLY A 881 -36.86 16.27 -4.96
N GLY A 882 -36.01 16.73 -5.86
CA GLY A 882 -36.14 17.96 -6.65
C GLY A 882 -35.55 19.21 -5.98
N VAL A 883 -35.66 19.32 -4.65
CA VAL A 883 -35.17 20.50 -3.91
C VAL A 883 -33.65 20.46 -3.75
N ILE A 884 -33.11 19.34 -3.28
CA ILE A 884 -31.67 19.21 -3.07
C ILE A 884 -30.91 19.24 -4.40
N GLU A 885 -31.44 18.60 -5.45
CA GLU A 885 -30.89 18.64 -6.80
C GLU A 885 -30.89 20.09 -7.34
N GLY A 886 -31.95 20.87 -7.09
CA GLY A 886 -32.00 22.30 -7.44
C GLY A 886 -30.97 23.14 -6.67
N ASN A 887 -30.81 22.89 -5.38
CA ASN A 887 -29.83 23.58 -4.54
C ASN A 887 -28.39 23.28 -4.97
N ILE A 888 -28.08 22.01 -5.31
CA ILE A 888 -26.76 21.63 -5.84
C ILE A 888 -26.51 22.30 -7.17
N LYS A 889 -27.49 22.36 -8.08
CA LYS A 889 -27.31 23.08 -9.35
C LYS A 889 -27.01 24.56 -9.10
N ALA A 890 -27.76 25.22 -8.22
CA ALA A 890 -27.50 26.61 -7.87
C ALA A 890 -26.10 26.79 -7.25
N PHE A 891 -25.68 25.85 -6.39
CA PHE A 891 -24.37 25.82 -5.77
C PHE A 891 -23.25 25.62 -6.81
N VAL A 892 -23.33 24.62 -7.67
CA VAL A 892 -22.34 24.28 -8.69
C VAL A 892 -22.21 25.37 -9.76
N TYR A 893 -23.33 25.98 -10.15
CA TYR A 893 -23.35 27.05 -11.17
C TYR A 893 -23.10 28.45 -10.61
N GLY A 894 -22.87 28.59 -9.30
CA GLY A 894 -22.41 29.82 -8.69
C GLY A 894 -20.98 30.19 -9.11
N GLY A 895 -20.66 31.49 -9.04
CA GLY A 895 -19.34 32.01 -9.43
C GLY A 895 -19.13 32.13 -10.95
N GLU A 896 -17.93 32.55 -11.37
CA GLU A 896 -17.58 32.59 -12.80
C GLU A 896 -17.24 31.19 -13.32
N GLU A 897 -16.60 30.39 -12.48
CA GLU A 897 -16.16 29.03 -12.78
C GLU A 897 -17.34 28.11 -13.03
N GLY A 898 -18.39 28.23 -12.21
CA GLY A 898 -19.63 27.47 -12.34
C GLY A 898 -20.41 27.81 -13.62
N LYS A 899 -20.38 29.06 -14.09
CA LYS A 899 -21.01 29.44 -15.38
C LYS A 899 -20.41 28.67 -16.56
N LEU A 900 -19.11 28.35 -16.50
CA LEU A 900 -18.44 27.57 -17.52
C LEU A 900 -18.85 26.09 -17.53
N LEU A 901 -19.49 25.57 -16.49
CA LEU A 901 -20.04 24.21 -16.48
C LEU A 901 -21.45 24.12 -17.06
N LYS A 902 -22.15 25.26 -17.20
CA LYS A 902 -23.49 25.27 -17.80
C LYS A 902 -23.45 24.70 -19.22
N GLY A 903 -24.35 23.76 -19.49
CA GLY A 903 -24.44 23.05 -20.77
C GLY A 903 -23.42 21.91 -20.95
N VAL A 904 -22.49 21.74 -20.01
CA VAL A 904 -21.58 20.58 -19.98
C VAL A 904 -22.14 19.54 -19.01
N VAL A 905 -22.44 19.93 -17.76
CA VAL A 905 -23.01 19.03 -16.75
C VAL A 905 -24.51 18.84 -16.99
N THR A 906 -24.96 17.59 -17.02
CA THR A 906 -26.38 17.24 -17.20
C THR A 906 -27.11 17.09 -15.86
N ASP A 907 -28.43 17.16 -15.93
CA ASP A 907 -29.32 16.93 -14.78
C ASP A 907 -29.22 15.51 -14.22
N SER A 908 -28.93 14.52 -15.09
CA SER A 908 -28.75 13.13 -14.67
C SER A 908 -27.56 12.98 -13.72
N THR A 909 -26.43 13.62 -14.02
CA THR A 909 -25.21 13.51 -13.22
C THR A 909 -25.39 14.09 -11.81
N VAL A 910 -26.19 15.16 -11.67
CA VAL A 910 -26.58 15.70 -10.35
C VAL A 910 -27.52 14.74 -9.61
N PHE A 911 -28.47 14.14 -10.33
CA PHE A 911 -29.40 13.16 -9.76
C PHE A 911 -28.67 11.91 -9.24
N ASP A 912 -27.69 11.41 -10.00
CA ASP A 912 -26.89 10.24 -9.63
C ASP A 912 -26.07 10.52 -8.35
N LEU A 913 -25.45 11.70 -8.24
CA LEU A 913 -24.73 12.14 -7.03
C LEU A 913 -25.65 12.13 -5.79
N VAL A 914 -26.83 12.73 -5.89
CA VAL A 914 -27.80 12.76 -4.77
C VAL A 914 -28.31 11.35 -4.45
N GLY A 915 -28.58 10.54 -5.49
CA GLY A 915 -28.93 9.13 -5.33
C GLY A 915 -27.85 8.36 -4.57
N SER A 916 -26.58 8.61 -4.87
CA SER A 916 -25.45 8.04 -4.16
C SER A 916 -25.41 8.47 -2.70
N TRP A 917 -25.64 9.74 -2.38
CA TRP A 917 -25.69 10.21 -0.99
C TRP A 917 -26.80 9.54 -0.20
N ARG A 918 -28.00 9.42 -0.79
CA ARG A 918 -29.13 8.72 -0.16
C ARG A 918 -28.78 7.26 0.15
N LYS A 919 -28.14 6.56 -0.78
CA LYS A 919 -27.65 5.18 -0.59
C LYS A 919 -26.58 5.10 0.49
N SER A 920 -25.59 6.00 0.47
CA SER A 920 -24.56 6.09 1.53
C SER A 920 -25.22 6.23 2.90
N LEU A 921 -26.08 7.25 3.07
CA LEU A 921 -26.75 7.58 4.33
C LEU A 921 -27.71 6.50 4.83
N ALA A 922 -28.27 5.67 3.94
CA ALA A 922 -29.04 4.49 4.37
C ALA A 922 -28.18 3.53 5.19
N GLY A 923 -26.91 3.31 4.79
CA GLY A 923 -25.96 2.50 5.56
C GLY A 923 -25.63 3.08 6.94
N TRP A 924 -25.73 4.40 7.11
CA TRP A 924 -25.53 5.05 8.41
C TRP A 924 -26.68 4.81 9.41
N GLN A 925 -27.86 4.41 8.93
CA GLN A 925 -29.00 4.10 9.81
C GLN A 925 -28.77 2.82 10.63
N GLY A 926 -27.94 1.91 10.13
CA GLY A 926 -27.52 0.70 10.85
C GLY A 926 -26.43 0.93 11.89
N VAL A 927 -25.84 2.13 11.96
CA VAL A 927 -24.78 2.44 12.94
C VAL A 927 -25.35 2.43 14.35
N HIS A 928 -24.69 1.69 15.23
CA HIS A 928 -25.03 1.61 16.64
C HIS A 928 -24.49 2.83 17.40
N TRP A 929 -25.39 3.60 18.01
CA TRP A 929 -25.04 4.85 18.69
C TRP A 929 -25.06 4.76 20.22
N LEU A 930 -25.63 3.70 20.81
CA LEU A 930 -25.91 3.64 22.26
C LEU A 930 -25.52 2.34 22.92
#